data_AF-A0A8K0UJK8-F1
#
_entry.id   AF-A0A8K0UJK8-F1
#
_cell.length_a   1.000
_cell.length_b   1.000
_cell.length_c   1.000
_cell.angle_alpha   90.00
_cell.angle_beta   90.00
_cell.angle_gamma   90.00
#
_symmetry.space_group_name_H-M   'P 1'
#
loop_
_entity.id
_entity.type
_entity.pdbx_description
1 polymer ?
#
loop_
_entity_poly.entity_id
_entity_poly.type
_entity_poly.pdbx_seq_one_letter_code
_entity_poly.pdbx_strand_id
1 'polypeptide(L)'
;MKCSFDEGAASCARCTVNGHDCVVLGRKPRSPGLREVLQKQIREKDARIDELLSQMNPTPSLTTPLSIIPSRLALTDSQRCTYRDALAWLEKAQSSSKTDLRAKIDVSFLEDGSDSDLDSEDDKMSVDDDVPSTSRRSVRFSHLPGAAAPAGVLAAAALESNRGKSPMRVSPLPEEPEDSQDLKIEGGIGSKSYFQPGPSANLDLRRLIIERQAAPDILLSGLVTYDDVEILFDLYFKWINPFIPVLDENIHTPAAVLGRCPFLFTVVCALASRYYDAKPEMYGVALHLAKAAAANAFLDGWKTIEMCQAYILLGAYIPPARRWEEDRYWFFTGIAFRLGIELNLNRMPKTMPTDERGERELLNRLRTWIICYIMDRCICINLGKPFMVPEDEIIRNAANKFLGFKFQHPGDAYMVSLVEVLRIITRFAETLAPIMDGRQDISSIGIDINTMQKLIDDELTAWKTVAVERSEKESNRGEPAHVMQTALMHSVFQYCRLVIFSAGLQQVMKMGGLKDDNIFFAGCLQASSSVLNLMIDGLIPTGFIRHCPEQVFSLTAFATVVLLKSLRPEFAAKLDHNQEQRVINLVERLISLLDEDPDRSDEQRITRRYSRFVRHILNAHVADLERSRAEPSSSAQPPSLEKKQQIPSEPACAPKVEATERQAPPTFDVQPPIDPLAQCLPNAWDELFPNQSFGPTSPLMAMTDMDYMSMLSLPDDDPLWFSNFNGRF
;
A
#
# COMPACT_ATOMS: atom_id res chain seq x y z
N MET A 1 -5.75 -80.95 -24.26
CA MET A 1 -4.36 -81.08 -24.75
C MET A 1 -3.63 -79.78 -24.41
N LYS A 2 -2.46 -79.84 -23.75
CA LYS A 2 -1.70 -78.62 -23.38
C LYS A 2 -0.72 -78.28 -24.49
N CYS A 3 -0.78 -77.04 -24.96
CA CYS A 3 0.22 -76.48 -25.87
C CYS A 3 1.44 -76.04 -25.04
N SER A 4 2.63 -76.58 -25.37
CA SER A 4 3.91 -76.15 -24.78
C SER A 4 4.60 -75.17 -25.73
N PHE A 5 5.05 -74.04 -25.20
CA PHE A 5 5.75 -73.00 -25.94
C PHE A 5 7.17 -72.89 -25.38
N ASP A 6 8.17 -72.86 -26.25
CA ASP A 6 9.53 -72.49 -25.85
C ASP A 6 9.62 -70.98 -25.62
N GLU A 7 10.58 -70.52 -24.83
CA GLU A 7 10.73 -69.09 -24.50
C GLU A 7 10.86 -68.25 -25.78
N GLY A 8 9.88 -67.36 -26.01
CA GLY A 8 9.82 -66.49 -27.19
C GLY A 8 9.14 -67.08 -28.44
N ALA A 9 8.67 -68.34 -28.40
CA ALA A 9 8.01 -68.95 -29.54
C ALA A 9 6.53 -68.55 -29.65
N ALA A 10 6.12 -68.03 -30.82
CA ALA A 10 4.74 -67.63 -31.10
C ALA A 10 3.79 -68.81 -31.39
N SER A 11 4.34 -69.99 -31.72
CA SER A 11 3.58 -71.21 -32.00
C SER A 11 4.01 -72.33 -31.05
N CYS A 12 3.05 -73.12 -30.57
CA CYS A 12 3.38 -74.22 -29.67
C CYS A 12 4.09 -75.35 -30.43
N ALA A 13 4.98 -76.06 -29.75
CA ALA A 13 5.82 -77.11 -30.34
C ALA A 13 5.03 -78.12 -31.19
N ARG A 14 3.80 -78.42 -30.78
CA ARG A 14 2.93 -79.37 -31.49
C ARG A 14 2.36 -78.81 -32.80
N CYS A 15 1.95 -77.54 -32.81
CA CYS A 15 1.44 -76.89 -34.02
C CYS A 15 2.57 -76.71 -35.04
N THR A 16 3.80 -76.45 -34.56
CA THR A 16 5.00 -76.36 -35.40
C THR A 16 5.31 -77.70 -36.09
N VAL A 17 5.28 -78.82 -35.35
CA VAL A 17 5.59 -80.15 -35.92
C VAL A 17 4.57 -80.59 -36.98
N ASN A 18 3.30 -80.25 -36.79
CA ASN A 18 2.23 -80.69 -37.69
C ASN A 18 1.84 -79.66 -38.77
N GLY A 19 2.54 -78.52 -38.85
CA GLY A 19 2.26 -77.46 -39.83
C GLY A 19 0.89 -76.80 -39.67
N HIS A 20 0.35 -76.74 -38.46
CA HIS A 20 -0.95 -76.10 -38.17
C HIS A 20 -0.76 -74.69 -37.60
N ASP A 21 -1.66 -73.78 -37.96
CA ASP A 21 -1.66 -72.41 -37.43
C ASP A 21 -2.04 -72.40 -35.93
N CYS A 22 -1.26 -71.70 -35.11
CA CYS A 22 -1.36 -71.72 -33.65
C CYS A 22 -1.94 -70.42 -33.11
N VAL A 23 -3.26 -70.36 -32.94
CA VAL A 23 -3.95 -69.16 -32.45
C VAL A 23 -4.21 -69.26 -30.94
N VAL A 24 -3.49 -68.47 -30.14
CA VAL A 24 -3.72 -68.36 -28.68
C VAL A 24 -4.75 -67.26 -28.40
N LEU A 25 -6.00 -67.65 -28.13
CA LEU A 25 -7.04 -66.69 -27.74
C LEU A 25 -6.82 -66.25 -26.28
N GLY A 26 -6.39 -65.00 -26.09
CA GLY A 26 -6.22 -64.37 -24.77
C GLY A 26 -7.52 -64.31 -23.96
N ARG A 27 -7.43 -64.36 -22.63
CA ARG A 27 -8.60 -64.28 -21.74
C ARG A 27 -9.24 -62.88 -21.83
N LYS A 28 -10.57 -62.82 -22.02
CA LYS A 28 -11.33 -61.56 -22.01
C LYS A 28 -11.18 -60.84 -20.65
N PRO A 29 -10.97 -59.51 -20.62
CA PRO A 29 -10.93 -58.74 -19.38
C PRO A 29 -12.28 -58.82 -18.66
N ARG A 30 -12.26 -58.94 -17.33
CA ARG A 30 -13.50 -58.98 -16.52
C ARG A 30 -14.11 -57.58 -16.48
N SER A 31 -15.44 -57.52 -16.55
CA SER A 31 -16.20 -56.28 -16.33
C SER A 31 -15.93 -55.74 -14.91
N PRO A 32 -15.65 -54.43 -14.75
CA PRO A 32 -15.35 -53.85 -13.46
C PRO A 32 -16.48 -54.07 -12.46
N GLY A 33 -16.13 -54.37 -11.21
CA GLY A 33 -17.11 -54.67 -10.18
C GLY A 33 -17.93 -53.44 -9.80
N LEU A 34 -19.17 -53.63 -9.33
CA LEU A 34 -20.06 -52.53 -8.91
C LEU A 34 -19.37 -51.56 -7.92
N ARG A 35 -18.48 -52.07 -7.06
CA ARG A 35 -17.67 -51.28 -6.13
C ARG A 35 -16.68 -50.34 -6.84
N GLU A 36 -16.03 -50.78 -7.91
CA GLU A 36 -15.10 -49.96 -8.70
C GLU A 36 -15.86 -48.88 -9.47
N VAL A 37 -17.04 -49.21 -10.01
CA VAL A 37 -17.93 -48.25 -10.67
C VAL A 37 -18.39 -47.17 -9.70
N LEU A 38 -18.83 -47.55 -8.49
CA LEU A 38 -19.25 -46.62 -7.45
C LEU A 38 -18.08 -45.74 -6.96
N GLN A 39 -16.88 -46.31 -6.80
CA GLN A 39 -15.69 -45.52 -6.45
C GLN A 39 -15.31 -44.51 -7.54
N LYS A 40 -15.46 -44.88 -8.81
CA LYS A 40 -15.25 -43.96 -9.93
C LYS A 40 -16.28 -42.81 -9.91
N GLN A 41 -17.56 -43.13 -9.69
CA GLN A 41 -18.62 -42.14 -9.57
C GLN A 41 -18.44 -41.21 -8.36
N ILE A 42 -17.96 -41.73 -7.23
CA ILE A 42 -17.60 -40.91 -6.06
C ILE A 42 -16.50 -39.93 -6.44
N ARG A 43 -15.40 -40.38 -7.06
CA ARG A 43 -14.31 -39.49 -7.50
C ARG A 43 -14.77 -38.45 -8.52
N GLU A 44 -15.63 -38.82 -9.46
CA GLU A 44 -16.20 -37.88 -10.45
C GLU A 44 -17.09 -36.83 -9.76
N LYS A 45 -17.89 -37.24 -8.77
CA LYS A 45 -18.71 -36.31 -7.98
C LYS A 45 -17.87 -35.43 -7.07
N ASP A 46 -16.85 -35.97 -6.41
CA ASP A 46 -15.91 -35.21 -5.59
C ASP A 46 -15.17 -34.18 -6.44
N ALA A 47 -14.68 -34.55 -7.64
CA ALA A 47 -14.06 -33.62 -8.57
C ALA A 47 -15.04 -32.51 -9.03
N ARG A 48 -16.32 -32.84 -9.25
CA ARG A 48 -17.34 -31.85 -9.58
C ARG A 48 -17.68 -30.94 -8.40
N ILE A 49 -17.69 -31.49 -7.17
CA ILE A 49 -17.84 -30.71 -5.94
C ILE A 49 -16.65 -29.77 -5.79
N ASP A 50 -15.42 -30.23 -5.99
CA ASP A 50 -14.21 -29.40 -5.96
C ASP A 50 -14.26 -28.28 -7.01
N GLU A 51 -14.72 -28.59 -8.23
CA GLU A 51 -14.93 -27.59 -9.28
C GLU A 51 -15.97 -26.54 -8.86
N LEU A 52 -17.13 -26.96 -8.36
CA LEU A 52 -18.19 -26.05 -7.89
C LEU A 52 -17.76 -25.24 -6.67
N LEU A 53 -17.05 -25.86 -5.72
CA LEU A 53 -16.46 -25.18 -4.58
C LEU A 53 -15.38 -24.19 -5.02
N SER A 54 -14.59 -24.49 -6.06
CA SER A 54 -13.64 -23.54 -6.65
C SER A 54 -14.31 -22.41 -7.43
N GLN A 55 -15.54 -22.59 -7.92
CA GLN A 55 -16.31 -21.52 -8.54
C GLN A 55 -16.96 -20.60 -7.48
N MET A 56 -17.45 -21.19 -6.37
CA MET A 56 -18.07 -20.44 -5.26
C MET A 56 -17.04 -19.78 -4.34
N ASN A 57 -15.95 -20.48 -4.07
CA ASN A 57 -14.80 -20.11 -3.25
C ASN A 57 -13.54 -20.52 -4.02
N PRO A 58 -13.16 -19.80 -5.10
CA PRO A 58 -11.88 -20.03 -5.74
C PRO A 58 -10.83 -19.98 -4.65
N THR A 59 -10.12 -21.11 -4.47
CA THR A 59 -9.13 -21.27 -3.41
C THR A 59 -8.29 -20.01 -3.42
N PRO A 60 -8.12 -19.32 -2.28
CA PRO A 60 -7.42 -18.06 -2.27
C PRO A 60 -6.08 -18.28 -2.94
N SER A 61 -5.86 -17.64 -4.10
CA SER A 61 -4.55 -17.61 -4.78
C SER A 61 -3.47 -16.90 -3.94
N LEU A 62 -3.80 -16.63 -2.67
CA LEU A 62 -3.17 -15.75 -1.70
C LEU A 62 -2.96 -16.42 -0.34
N THR A 63 -3.39 -17.68 -0.11
CA THR A 63 -2.82 -18.43 1.03
C THR A 63 -1.39 -18.71 0.67
N THR A 64 -0.46 -17.83 1.07
CA THR A 64 0.98 -18.04 0.92
C THR A 64 1.31 -19.35 1.63
N PRO A 65 1.43 -20.49 0.92
CA PRO A 65 1.88 -21.68 1.58
C PRO A 65 3.38 -21.44 1.80
N LEU A 66 3.94 -22.02 2.86
CA LEU A 66 5.41 -22.02 3.03
C LEU A 66 6.12 -22.74 1.85
N SER A 67 5.34 -23.41 0.98
CA SER A 67 5.74 -24.06 -0.25
C SER A 67 5.04 -23.46 -1.49
N ILE A 68 5.80 -23.08 -2.52
CA ILE A 68 5.30 -22.48 -3.76
C ILE A 68 4.61 -23.55 -4.63
N ILE A 69 3.33 -23.82 -4.47
CA ILE A 69 2.68 -24.85 -5.32
C ILE A 69 2.50 -24.30 -6.75
N PRO A 70 3.31 -24.67 -7.76
CA PRO A 70 3.32 -23.98 -9.06
C PRO A 70 2.03 -24.24 -9.86
N SER A 71 1.35 -25.36 -9.58
CA SER A 71 0.04 -25.68 -10.13
C SER A 71 -1.06 -24.73 -9.65
N ARG A 72 -0.93 -24.12 -8.47
CA ARG A 72 -1.92 -23.17 -7.90
C ARG A 72 -1.70 -21.71 -8.31
N LEU A 73 -0.62 -21.40 -9.01
CA LEU A 73 -0.41 -20.06 -9.55
C LEU A 73 -1.49 -19.77 -10.62
N ALA A 74 -2.09 -18.58 -10.55
CA ALA A 74 -3.08 -18.13 -11.52
C ALA A 74 -2.41 -17.71 -12.84
N LEU A 75 -1.78 -18.68 -13.51
CA LEU A 75 -1.06 -18.51 -14.77
C LEU A 75 -1.88 -19.08 -15.94
N THR A 76 -1.88 -18.39 -17.07
CA THR A 76 -2.44 -18.90 -18.34
C THR A 76 -1.60 -20.06 -18.88
N ASP A 77 -2.15 -20.86 -19.81
CA ASP A 77 -1.42 -21.99 -20.40
C ASP A 77 -0.17 -21.53 -21.18
N SER A 78 -0.24 -20.34 -21.80
CA SER A 78 0.92 -19.68 -22.42
C SER A 78 2.00 -19.36 -21.38
N GLN A 79 1.63 -18.73 -20.26
CA GLN A 79 2.53 -18.39 -19.15
C GLN A 79 3.24 -19.63 -18.60
N ARG A 80 2.50 -20.72 -18.43
CA ARG A 80 3.04 -22.00 -17.93
C ARG A 80 4.02 -22.63 -18.91
N CYS A 81 3.81 -22.43 -20.22
CA CYS A 81 4.74 -22.91 -21.23
C CYS A 81 6.06 -22.11 -21.21
N THR A 82 5.96 -20.77 -21.18
CA THR A 82 7.11 -19.86 -21.18
C THR A 82 8.02 -20.06 -19.97
N TYR A 83 7.43 -20.25 -18.78
CA TYR A 83 8.19 -20.40 -17.54
C TYR A 83 8.27 -21.84 -17.04
N ARG A 84 8.12 -22.82 -17.93
CA ARG A 84 8.12 -24.24 -17.56
C ARG A 84 9.32 -24.61 -16.69
N ASP A 85 10.51 -24.15 -17.05
CA ASP A 85 11.75 -24.50 -16.35
C ASP A 85 11.82 -23.85 -14.96
N ALA A 86 11.40 -22.59 -14.83
CA ALA A 86 11.29 -21.90 -13.55
C ALA A 86 10.24 -22.57 -12.64
N LEU A 87 9.08 -22.94 -13.19
CA LEU A 87 8.01 -23.63 -12.46
C LEU A 87 8.45 -25.04 -12.02
N ALA A 88 9.14 -25.77 -12.89
CA ALA A 88 9.70 -27.09 -12.59
C ALA A 88 10.81 -27.00 -11.52
N TRP A 89 11.65 -25.96 -11.57
CA TRP A 89 12.62 -25.67 -10.53
C TRP A 89 11.94 -25.42 -9.18
N LEU A 90 10.89 -24.62 -9.15
CA LEU A 90 10.13 -24.32 -7.93
C LEU A 90 9.51 -25.59 -7.31
N GLU A 91 8.94 -26.47 -8.13
CA GLU A 91 8.40 -27.75 -7.68
C GLU A 91 9.50 -28.65 -7.09
N LYS A 92 10.67 -28.71 -7.75
CA LYS A 92 11.83 -29.48 -7.29
C LYS A 92 12.42 -28.92 -5.99
N ALA A 93 12.56 -27.60 -5.87
CA ALA A 93 13.12 -26.91 -4.71
C ALA A 93 12.30 -27.15 -3.42
N GLN A 94 11.00 -27.46 -3.54
CA GLN A 94 10.15 -27.84 -2.40
C GLN A 94 10.29 -29.29 -1.98
N SER A 95 10.56 -30.18 -2.92
CA SER A 95 10.74 -31.62 -2.64
C SER A 95 12.13 -31.96 -2.08
N SER A 96 13.11 -31.07 -2.28
CA SER A 96 14.51 -31.27 -1.89
C SER A 96 14.85 -30.47 -0.63
N SER A 97 15.65 -31.04 0.27
CA SER A 97 16.25 -30.27 1.39
C SER A 97 17.08 -29.13 0.80
N LYS A 98 16.92 -27.89 1.31
CA LYS A 98 17.61 -26.66 0.84
C LYS A 98 19.15 -26.75 0.80
N THR A 99 19.73 -27.85 1.30
CA THR A 99 21.16 -28.15 1.28
C THR A 99 21.73 -28.48 -0.10
N ASP A 100 20.92 -28.96 -1.05
CA ASP A 100 21.44 -29.55 -2.30
C ASP A 100 21.46 -28.61 -3.54
N LEU A 101 20.99 -27.36 -3.41
CA LEU A 101 20.86 -26.40 -4.53
C LEU A 101 21.59 -25.07 -4.26
N ARG A 102 22.84 -25.10 -3.78
CA ARG A 102 23.61 -23.87 -3.47
C ARG A 102 24.41 -23.36 -4.67
N ALA A 103 23.76 -22.60 -5.57
CA ALA A 103 24.51 -21.60 -6.33
C ALA A 103 24.77 -20.40 -5.41
N LYS A 104 26.05 -20.06 -5.21
CA LYS A 104 26.46 -18.88 -4.43
C LYS A 104 26.09 -17.61 -5.21
N ILE A 105 25.82 -16.53 -4.48
CA ILE A 105 25.58 -15.23 -5.11
C ILE A 105 26.92 -14.68 -5.61
N ASP A 106 27.05 -14.50 -6.92
CA ASP A 106 28.11 -13.68 -7.49
C ASP A 106 27.52 -12.30 -7.81
N VAL A 107 27.92 -11.30 -7.02
CA VAL A 107 27.47 -9.91 -7.15
C VAL A 107 28.38 -9.10 -8.07
N SER A 108 29.56 -9.61 -8.44
CA SER A 108 30.51 -8.88 -9.28
C SER A 108 29.94 -8.53 -10.66
N PHE A 109 28.99 -9.32 -11.15
CA PHE A 109 28.27 -9.05 -12.40
C PHE A 109 27.24 -7.92 -12.32
N LEU A 110 26.81 -7.55 -11.11
CA LEU A 110 25.87 -6.44 -10.88
C LEU A 110 26.60 -5.16 -10.44
N GLU A 111 27.92 -5.22 -10.28
CA GLU A 111 28.77 -4.06 -9.99
C GLU A 111 29.13 -3.41 -11.34
N ASP A 112 28.45 -2.32 -11.66
CA ASP A 112 28.83 -1.49 -12.80
C ASP A 112 30.24 -0.93 -12.58
N GLY A 113 31.08 -0.95 -13.63
CA GLY A 113 32.44 -0.41 -13.62
C GLY A 113 32.54 1.12 -13.50
N SER A 114 31.57 1.75 -12.85
CA SER A 114 31.52 3.19 -12.56
C SER A 114 31.89 3.49 -11.10
N ASP A 115 32.63 2.61 -10.43
CA ASP A 115 33.50 3.06 -9.35
C ASP A 115 34.49 4.03 -9.99
N SER A 116 34.15 5.32 -9.96
CA SER A 116 35.13 6.36 -10.11
C SER A 116 36.17 6.12 -9.04
N ASP A 117 37.30 5.57 -9.44
CA ASP A 117 38.51 5.38 -8.67
C ASP A 117 38.73 6.59 -7.74
N LEU A 118 38.31 6.42 -6.49
CA LEU A 118 38.91 7.10 -5.34
C LEU A 118 39.69 6.06 -4.56
N ASP A 119 40.41 5.20 -5.29
CA ASP A 119 41.60 4.55 -4.77
C ASP A 119 42.59 5.67 -4.45
N SER A 120 42.63 6.03 -3.17
CA SER A 120 43.79 6.69 -2.61
C SER A 120 44.90 5.65 -2.63
N GLU A 121 45.72 5.70 -3.68
CA GLU A 121 47.02 5.04 -3.74
C GLU A 121 47.87 5.54 -2.57
N ASP A 122 47.79 4.88 -1.41
CA ASP A 122 48.83 4.92 -0.38
C ASP A 122 48.54 3.79 0.64
N ASP A 123 48.76 2.55 0.23
CA ASP A 123 49.03 1.47 1.19
C ASP A 123 50.10 0.53 0.64
N LYS A 124 51.32 1.08 0.49
CA LYS A 124 52.52 0.25 0.47
C LYS A 124 52.85 -0.16 1.89
N MET A 125 52.78 -1.47 2.12
CA MET A 125 53.31 -2.17 3.29
C MET A 125 54.61 -1.56 3.82
N SER A 126 54.55 -0.96 5.00
CA SER A 126 55.67 -0.89 5.93
C SER A 126 55.17 -1.20 7.34
N VAL A 127 55.66 -2.30 7.86
CA VAL A 127 55.56 -2.71 9.26
C VAL A 127 56.36 -1.71 10.08
N ASP A 128 55.72 -0.93 10.94
CA ASP A 128 56.33 -0.40 12.18
C ASP A 128 55.26 0.12 13.15
N ASP A 129 55.56 -0.10 14.44
CA ASP A 129 54.72 0.01 15.62
C ASP A 129 54.25 1.45 15.99
N ASP A 130 53.15 1.48 16.77
CA ASP A 130 52.68 2.55 17.66
C ASP A 130 52.22 3.90 17.06
N VAL A 131 50.95 3.95 16.61
CA VAL A 131 50.14 5.19 16.58
C VAL A 131 48.68 4.86 16.96
N PRO A 132 47.99 5.65 17.82
CA PRO A 132 46.61 5.39 18.18
C PRO A 132 45.72 5.62 16.96
N SER A 133 45.07 4.56 16.48
CA SER A 133 44.10 4.64 15.39
C SER A 133 42.94 5.54 15.80
N THR A 134 42.84 6.69 15.14
CA THR A 134 41.61 7.49 15.10
C THR A 134 40.59 6.68 14.30
N SER A 135 39.91 5.76 14.99
CA SER A 135 38.76 5.03 14.48
C SER A 135 37.81 6.04 13.83
N ARG A 136 37.61 5.95 12.50
CA ARG A 136 36.56 6.66 11.76
C ARG A 136 35.30 6.60 12.64
N ARG A 137 34.86 7.75 13.16
CA ARG A 137 33.69 7.85 14.06
C ARG A 137 32.44 7.51 13.25
N SER A 138 32.21 6.23 13.01
CA SER A 138 30.98 5.71 12.43
C SER A 138 29.82 6.13 13.34
N VAL A 139 28.78 6.73 12.75
CA VAL A 139 27.55 7.09 13.43
C VAL A 139 26.93 5.81 14.00
N ARG A 140 27.11 5.56 15.30
CA ARG A 140 26.59 4.34 15.94
C ARG A 140 25.12 4.51 16.27
N PHE A 141 24.25 3.93 15.45
CA PHE A 141 22.85 3.68 15.82
C PHE A 141 22.78 2.46 16.72
N SER A 142 22.33 2.63 17.96
CA SER A 142 22.05 1.52 18.85
C SER A 142 20.65 1.00 18.59
N HIS A 143 20.53 -0.24 18.11
CA HIS A 143 19.25 -0.96 18.02
C HIS A 143 18.78 -1.49 19.39
N LEU A 144 19.63 -1.40 20.43
CA LEU A 144 19.29 -1.84 21.77
C LEU A 144 18.24 -0.90 22.42
N PRO A 145 17.45 -1.42 23.38
CA PRO A 145 16.54 -0.60 24.17
C PRO A 145 17.24 0.59 24.83
N GLY A 146 16.48 1.67 25.08
CA GLY A 146 17.03 2.87 25.73
C GLY A 146 17.60 2.54 27.11
N ALA A 147 18.67 3.25 27.51
CA ALA A 147 19.42 2.96 28.74
C ALA A 147 18.58 3.00 30.04
N ALA A 148 17.45 3.70 30.04
CA ALA A 148 16.52 3.75 31.17
C ALA A 148 15.54 2.56 31.23
N ALA A 149 15.36 1.83 30.13
CA ALA A 149 14.48 0.66 30.11
C ALA A 149 15.16 -0.53 30.79
N PRO A 150 14.44 -1.43 31.49
CA PRO A 150 15.04 -2.57 32.17
C PRO A 150 15.96 -3.41 31.26
N ALA A 151 15.52 -3.72 30.04
CA ALA A 151 16.35 -4.44 29.06
C ALA A 151 17.57 -3.63 28.57
N GLY A 152 17.49 -2.30 28.55
CA GLY A 152 18.60 -1.41 28.22
C GLY A 152 19.63 -1.30 29.35
N VAL A 153 19.19 -1.31 30.60
CA VAL A 153 20.07 -1.41 31.78
C VAL A 153 20.85 -2.72 31.76
N LEU A 154 20.16 -3.84 31.48
CA LEU A 154 20.81 -5.15 31.32
C LEU A 154 21.84 -5.13 30.18
N ALA A 155 21.49 -4.53 29.04
CA ALA A 155 22.40 -4.41 27.91
C ALA A 155 23.64 -3.57 28.24
N ALA A 156 23.46 -2.43 28.92
CA ALA A 156 24.55 -1.57 29.35
C ALA A 156 25.50 -2.31 30.31
N ALA A 157 24.95 -2.97 31.34
CA ALA A 157 25.73 -3.75 32.29
C ALA A 157 26.51 -4.89 31.61
N ALA A 158 25.89 -5.62 30.68
CA ALA A 158 26.54 -6.69 29.92
C ALA A 158 27.69 -6.16 29.03
N LEU A 159 27.50 -5.02 28.38
CA LEU A 159 28.51 -4.40 27.52
C LEU A 159 29.68 -3.79 28.33
N GLU A 160 29.41 -3.24 29.52
CA GLU A 160 30.43 -2.74 30.43
C GLU A 160 31.28 -3.87 31.04
N SER A 161 30.66 -4.98 31.45
CA SER A 161 31.36 -6.17 31.96
C SER A 161 32.36 -6.74 30.94
N ASN A 162 32.03 -6.68 29.64
CA ASN A 162 32.92 -7.14 28.58
C ASN A 162 34.09 -6.18 28.28
N ARG A 163 33.98 -4.88 28.60
CA ARG A 163 35.05 -3.89 28.36
C ARG A 163 36.26 -4.05 29.29
N GLY A 164 36.10 -4.75 30.42
CA GLY A 164 37.17 -5.02 31.38
C GLY A 164 38.12 -6.16 31.01
N LYS A 165 37.89 -6.88 29.90
CA LYS A 165 38.75 -7.97 29.42
C LYS A 165 39.52 -7.50 28.18
N SER A 166 40.80 -7.15 28.36
CA SER A 166 41.74 -6.82 27.27
C SER A 166 41.79 -7.96 26.23
N PRO A 167 42.06 -7.71 24.93
CA PRO A 167 42.38 -8.80 24.01
C PRO A 167 43.57 -9.56 24.59
N MET A 168 43.37 -10.85 24.79
CA MET A 168 44.34 -11.75 25.40
C MET A 168 45.67 -11.62 24.62
N ARG A 169 46.71 -11.16 25.31
CA ARG A 169 48.09 -11.38 24.88
C ARG A 169 48.22 -12.90 24.73
N VAL A 170 48.47 -13.39 23.52
CA VAL A 170 48.70 -14.81 23.28
C VAL A 170 49.94 -15.21 24.06
N SER A 171 49.74 -15.75 25.27
CA SER A 171 50.79 -16.42 26.02
C SER A 171 50.95 -17.82 25.41
N PRO A 172 52.17 -18.25 25.05
CA PRO A 172 52.42 -19.53 24.41
C PRO A 172 52.58 -20.63 25.46
N LEU A 173 51.56 -20.85 26.29
CA LEU A 173 51.50 -21.95 27.23
C LEU A 173 50.12 -22.60 27.15
N PRO A 174 50.05 -23.95 27.05
CA PRO A 174 48.78 -24.64 27.03
C PRO A 174 48.19 -24.61 28.44
N GLU A 175 47.24 -23.71 28.67
CA GLU A 175 46.40 -23.77 29.87
C GLU A 175 45.51 -25.01 29.76
N GLU A 176 45.51 -25.79 30.85
CA GLU A 176 44.65 -26.95 31.04
C GLU A 176 43.17 -26.59 30.85
N PRO A 177 42.32 -27.55 30.45
CA PRO A 177 40.91 -27.28 30.22
C PRO A 177 40.27 -26.91 31.56
N GLU A 178 40.06 -25.61 31.80
CA GLU A 178 39.20 -25.16 32.89
C GLU A 178 37.83 -25.81 32.68
N ASP A 179 37.52 -26.72 33.60
CA ASP A 179 36.29 -27.48 33.75
C ASP A 179 35.14 -26.55 34.21
N SER A 180 34.96 -25.43 33.51
CA SER A 180 33.76 -24.64 33.59
C SER A 180 32.73 -25.31 32.68
N GLN A 181 32.02 -26.26 33.28
CA GLN A 181 30.64 -26.63 32.92
C GLN A 181 29.67 -25.41 33.02
N ASP A 182 30.17 -24.18 32.87
CA ASP A 182 29.41 -22.96 32.70
C ASP A 182 28.84 -22.98 31.29
N LEU A 183 27.81 -23.81 31.16
CA LEU A 183 26.66 -23.57 30.32
C LEU A 183 27.04 -23.04 28.94
N LYS A 184 27.15 -23.97 27.98
CA LYS A 184 26.78 -23.71 26.58
C LYS A 184 25.31 -23.24 26.56
N ILE A 185 25.01 -22.06 27.10
CA ILE A 185 23.69 -21.44 27.02
C ILE A 185 23.52 -21.09 25.55
N GLU A 186 22.76 -21.94 24.88
CA GLU A 186 22.19 -21.71 23.57
C GLU A 186 21.28 -20.47 23.67
N GLY A 187 21.84 -19.30 23.37
CA GLY A 187 21.09 -18.05 23.18
C GLY A 187 20.48 -17.41 24.44
N GLY A 188 19.96 -16.19 24.27
CA GLY A 188 19.28 -15.42 25.33
C GLY A 188 20.17 -14.45 26.11
N ILE A 189 19.56 -13.71 27.04
CA ILE A 189 20.15 -12.57 27.79
C ILE A 189 21.45 -12.92 28.53
N GLY A 190 21.62 -14.18 28.96
CA GLY A 190 22.83 -14.66 29.63
C GLY A 190 24.03 -14.90 28.69
N SER A 191 23.83 -14.91 27.37
CA SER A 191 24.91 -15.07 26.41
C SER A 191 25.74 -13.80 26.28
N LYS A 192 27.07 -13.96 26.22
CA LYS A 192 28.04 -12.86 26.04
C LYS A 192 27.78 -12.03 24.78
N SER A 193 27.23 -12.65 23.73
CA SER A 193 26.98 -12.01 22.43
C SER A 193 25.59 -11.41 22.28
N TYR A 194 24.65 -11.65 23.21
CA TYR A 194 23.24 -11.29 23.03
C TYR A 194 23.00 -9.79 22.82
N PHE A 195 23.72 -8.95 23.56
CA PHE A 195 23.64 -7.48 23.45
C PHE A 195 24.73 -6.88 22.54
N GLN A 196 25.62 -7.69 21.98
CA GLN A 196 26.64 -7.20 21.06
C GLN A 196 26.02 -6.96 19.68
N PRO A 197 26.46 -5.93 18.94
CA PRO A 197 26.03 -5.75 17.55
C PRO A 197 26.31 -7.02 16.75
N GLY A 198 25.26 -7.61 16.18
CA GLY A 198 25.38 -8.78 15.32
C GLY A 198 25.94 -8.43 13.94
N PRO A 199 26.25 -9.45 13.11
CA PRO A 199 26.77 -9.23 11.76
C PRO A 199 25.84 -8.40 10.86
N SER A 200 24.52 -8.42 11.12
CA SER A 200 23.54 -7.63 10.37
C SER A 200 23.67 -6.11 10.54
N ALA A 201 24.32 -5.65 11.62
CA ALA A 201 24.54 -4.22 11.88
C ALA A 201 25.74 -3.65 11.11
N ASN A 202 26.59 -4.51 10.52
CA ASN A 202 27.71 -4.10 9.68
C ASN A 202 27.41 -4.49 8.23
N LEU A 203 27.32 -3.50 7.34
CA LEU A 203 26.93 -3.72 5.95
C LEU A 203 27.90 -4.63 5.20
N ASP A 204 29.20 -4.52 5.44
CA ASP A 204 30.23 -5.31 4.75
C ASP A 204 30.20 -6.78 5.22
N LEU A 205 30.07 -7.01 6.53
CA LEU A 205 29.91 -8.36 7.08
C LEU A 205 28.59 -8.99 6.63
N ARG A 206 27.51 -8.20 6.59
CA ARG A 206 26.20 -8.63 6.10
C ARG A 206 26.28 -9.05 4.64
N ARG A 207 26.92 -8.24 3.79
CA ARG A 207 27.18 -8.55 2.38
C ARG A 207 27.94 -9.87 2.23
N LEU A 208 29.05 -10.04 2.94
CA LEU A 208 29.85 -11.28 2.92
C LEU A 208 29.05 -12.53 3.34
N ILE A 209 28.17 -12.40 4.33
CA ILE A 209 27.33 -13.53 4.76
C ILE A 209 26.28 -13.85 3.70
N ILE A 210 25.62 -12.84 3.15
CA ILE A 210 24.61 -13.00 2.11
C ILE A 210 25.22 -13.60 0.85
N GLU A 211 26.38 -13.14 0.42
CA GLU A 211 27.11 -13.70 -0.73
C GLU A 211 27.42 -15.20 -0.58
N ARG A 212 27.67 -15.63 0.66
CA ARG A 212 27.89 -17.04 1.01
C ARG A 212 26.61 -17.86 1.14
N GLN A 213 25.45 -17.20 1.25
CA GLN A 213 24.14 -17.86 1.20
C GLN A 213 23.75 -18.16 -0.25
N ALA A 214 22.68 -18.93 -0.42
CA ALA A 214 22.13 -19.21 -1.75
C ALA A 214 21.50 -17.93 -2.32
N ALA A 215 21.61 -17.75 -3.65
CA ALA A 215 20.93 -16.66 -4.33
C ALA A 215 19.40 -16.71 -4.11
N PRO A 216 18.71 -15.56 -4.18
CA PRO A 216 17.26 -15.55 -4.03
C PRO A 216 16.60 -16.39 -5.13
N ASP A 217 15.49 -17.05 -4.78
CA ASP A 217 14.76 -17.97 -5.66
C ASP A 217 14.36 -17.33 -7.00
N ILE A 218 14.19 -16.00 -7.05
CA ILE A 218 13.89 -15.25 -8.28
C ILE A 218 15.01 -15.29 -9.32
N LEU A 219 16.27 -15.38 -8.88
CA LEU A 219 17.43 -15.60 -9.74
C LEU A 219 17.68 -17.09 -9.97
N LEU A 220 17.60 -17.91 -8.92
CA LEU A 220 17.85 -19.36 -9.02
C LEU A 220 16.87 -20.09 -9.94
N SER A 221 15.61 -19.64 -9.99
CA SER A 221 14.60 -20.17 -10.90
C SER A 221 14.84 -19.76 -12.36
N GLY A 222 15.75 -18.83 -12.64
CA GLY A 222 15.96 -18.24 -13.96
C GLY A 222 14.80 -17.36 -14.43
N LEU A 223 13.86 -17.02 -13.55
CA LEU A 223 12.73 -16.14 -13.89
C LEU A 223 13.24 -14.74 -14.27
N VAL A 224 14.19 -14.22 -13.48
CA VAL A 224 14.86 -12.94 -13.70
C VAL A 224 16.32 -13.23 -14.03
N THR A 225 16.76 -12.76 -15.20
CA THR A 225 18.17 -12.79 -15.60
C THR A 225 18.88 -11.52 -15.16
N TYR A 226 20.21 -11.50 -15.15
CA TYR A 226 20.98 -10.30 -14.78
C TYR A 226 20.63 -9.08 -15.65
N ASP A 227 20.48 -9.26 -16.96
CA ASP A 227 20.03 -8.19 -17.88
C ASP A 227 18.64 -7.66 -17.53
N ASP A 228 17.75 -8.53 -17.01
CA ASP A 228 16.44 -8.07 -16.54
C ASP A 228 16.56 -7.23 -15.27
N VAL A 229 17.54 -7.49 -14.40
CA VAL A 229 17.67 -6.81 -13.10
C VAL A 229 17.88 -5.31 -13.29
N GLU A 230 18.79 -4.91 -14.18
CA GLU A 230 19.06 -3.48 -14.46
C GLU A 230 17.79 -2.77 -14.94
N ILE A 231 17.13 -3.34 -15.95
CA ILE A 231 15.87 -2.81 -16.50
C ILE A 231 14.79 -2.70 -15.41
N LEU A 232 14.67 -3.71 -14.55
CA LEU A 232 13.68 -3.71 -13.48
C LEU A 232 13.96 -2.64 -12.42
N PHE A 233 15.23 -2.42 -12.06
CA PHE A 233 15.60 -1.35 -11.14
C PHE A 233 15.37 0.04 -11.75
N ASP A 234 15.67 0.23 -13.03
CA ASP A 234 15.35 1.47 -13.74
C ASP A 234 13.84 1.74 -13.76
N LEU A 235 13.04 0.72 -14.07
CA LEU A 235 11.58 0.82 -14.01
C LEU A 235 11.09 1.14 -12.60
N TYR A 236 11.71 0.58 -11.56
CA TYR A 236 11.37 0.88 -10.18
C TYR A 236 11.64 2.35 -9.84
N PHE A 237 12.86 2.84 -10.08
CA PHE A 237 13.22 4.22 -9.75
C PHE A 237 12.45 5.24 -10.57
N LYS A 238 12.12 4.92 -11.83
CA LYS A 238 11.34 5.79 -12.70
C LYS A 238 9.86 5.86 -12.33
N TRP A 239 9.22 4.72 -12.03
CA TRP A 239 7.76 4.64 -11.98
C TRP A 239 7.18 4.34 -10.60
N ILE A 240 7.94 3.69 -9.71
CA ILE A 240 7.45 3.24 -8.40
C ILE A 240 7.98 4.13 -7.27
N ASN A 241 9.29 4.39 -7.24
CA ASN A 241 9.93 5.20 -6.21
C ASN A 241 9.35 6.63 -6.11
N PRO A 242 8.88 7.30 -7.18
CA PRO A 242 8.27 8.63 -7.05
C PRO A 242 7.01 8.68 -6.18
N PHE A 243 6.22 7.59 -6.13
CA PHE A 243 5.06 7.49 -5.22
C PHE A 243 5.47 7.24 -3.77
N ILE A 244 6.49 6.40 -3.57
CA ILE A 244 6.99 5.96 -2.26
C ILE A 244 8.52 6.11 -2.27
N PRO A 245 9.05 7.34 -2.08
CA PRO A 245 10.48 7.64 -2.22
C PRO A 245 11.25 7.13 -1.01
N VAL A 246 11.31 5.80 -0.89
CA VAL A 246 11.91 5.08 0.23
C VAL A 246 13.34 4.67 -0.06
N LEU A 247 13.67 4.43 -1.33
CA LEU A 247 15.01 4.05 -1.76
C LEU A 247 15.74 5.24 -2.40
N ASP A 248 17.06 5.18 -2.33
CA ASP A 248 18.01 6.14 -2.87
C ASP A 248 18.93 5.39 -3.84
N GLU A 249 18.88 5.75 -5.11
CA GLU A 249 19.61 5.11 -6.22
C GLU A 249 21.12 5.03 -5.98
N ASN A 250 21.70 5.97 -5.23
CA ASN A 250 23.14 6.03 -4.99
C ASN A 250 23.63 4.97 -4.00
N ILE A 251 22.75 4.45 -3.13
CA ILE A 251 23.11 3.43 -2.12
C ILE A 251 22.29 2.14 -2.27
N HIS A 252 21.25 2.16 -3.12
CA HIS A 252 20.37 1.03 -3.44
C HIS A 252 20.49 0.63 -4.91
N THR A 253 21.73 0.49 -5.41
CA THR A 253 22.01 -0.18 -6.68
C THR A 253 21.57 -1.67 -6.61
N PRO A 254 21.38 -2.36 -7.75
CA PRO A 254 20.99 -3.77 -7.74
C PRO A 254 21.91 -4.66 -6.89
N ALA A 255 23.23 -4.52 -7.06
CA ALA A 255 24.22 -5.24 -6.26
C ALA A 255 24.12 -4.90 -4.77
N ALA A 256 24.00 -3.61 -4.44
CA ALA A 256 23.90 -3.17 -3.05
C ALA A 256 22.63 -3.68 -2.39
N VAL A 257 21.47 -3.63 -3.06
CA VAL A 257 20.21 -4.16 -2.53
C VAL A 257 20.27 -5.67 -2.37
N LEU A 258 20.84 -6.41 -3.32
CA LEU A 258 21.01 -7.86 -3.21
C LEU A 258 21.91 -8.23 -2.03
N GLY A 259 23.06 -7.55 -1.89
CA GLY A 259 24.01 -7.76 -0.80
C GLY A 259 23.52 -7.29 0.57
N ARG A 260 22.57 -6.36 0.63
CA ARG A 260 21.91 -5.94 1.87
C ARG A 260 20.75 -6.88 2.17
N CYS A 261 19.76 -7.00 1.30
CA CYS A 261 18.52 -7.70 1.57
C CYS A 261 17.96 -8.40 0.32
N PRO A 262 18.16 -9.72 0.18
CA PRO A 262 17.59 -10.49 -0.92
C PRO A 262 16.06 -10.43 -0.98
N PHE A 263 15.39 -10.22 0.16
CA PHE A 263 13.95 -9.99 0.20
C PHE A 263 13.56 -8.66 -0.46
N LEU A 264 14.22 -7.54 -0.12
CA LEU A 264 13.99 -6.26 -0.79
C LEU A 264 14.28 -6.34 -2.29
N PHE A 265 15.40 -6.97 -2.67
CA PHE A 265 15.76 -7.20 -4.07
C PHE A 265 14.63 -7.92 -4.83
N THR A 266 14.11 -9.01 -4.25
CA THR A 266 13.01 -9.79 -4.83
C THR A 266 11.73 -8.95 -4.95
N VAL A 267 11.43 -8.11 -3.96
CA VAL A 267 10.26 -7.21 -4.01
C VAL A 267 10.41 -6.16 -5.10
N VAL A 268 11.57 -5.50 -5.22
CA VAL A 268 11.83 -4.49 -6.25
C VAL A 268 11.65 -5.10 -7.64
N CYS A 269 12.31 -6.24 -7.91
CA CYS A 269 12.18 -6.96 -9.19
C CYS A 269 10.73 -7.37 -9.47
N ALA A 270 10.03 -7.92 -8.47
CA ALA A 270 8.66 -8.37 -8.63
C ALA A 270 7.70 -7.22 -8.93
N LEU A 271 7.80 -6.09 -8.21
CA LEU A 271 6.91 -4.95 -8.45
C LEU A 271 7.19 -4.27 -9.79
N ALA A 272 8.46 -4.11 -10.16
CA ALA A 272 8.85 -3.53 -11.44
C ALA A 272 8.46 -4.41 -12.63
N SER A 273 8.48 -5.75 -12.48
CA SER A 273 8.16 -6.69 -13.57
C SER A 273 6.73 -6.53 -14.09
N ARG A 274 5.84 -5.94 -13.28
CA ARG A 274 4.48 -5.54 -13.72
C ARG A 274 4.51 -4.57 -14.90
N TYR A 275 5.55 -3.76 -15.00
CA TYR A 275 5.69 -2.70 -15.98
C TYR A 275 6.73 -3.05 -17.06
N TYR A 276 7.21 -4.29 -17.07
CA TYR A 276 8.19 -4.75 -18.03
C TYR A 276 7.53 -5.35 -19.26
N ASP A 277 7.24 -4.48 -20.23
CA ASP A 277 6.42 -4.82 -21.41
C ASP A 277 7.04 -5.91 -22.30
N ALA A 278 8.35 -6.17 -22.21
CA ALA A 278 9.02 -7.24 -22.95
C ALA A 278 8.76 -8.64 -22.36
N LYS A 279 8.46 -8.74 -21.05
CA LYS A 279 8.18 -10.00 -20.34
C LYS A 279 6.96 -9.84 -19.40
N PRO A 280 5.76 -9.51 -19.93
CA PRO A 280 4.58 -9.18 -19.10
C PRO A 280 4.12 -10.33 -18.21
N GLU A 281 4.39 -11.55 -18.66
CA GLU A 281 4.03 -12.80 -18.02
C GLU A 281 4.83 -13.05 -16.70
N MET A 282 5.93 -12.31 -16.49
CA MET A 282 6.86 -12.47 -15.36
C MET A 282 6.21 -12.12 -14.02
N TYR A 283 5.33 -11.12 -14.01
CA TYR A 283 4.80 -10.51 -12.80
C TYR A 283 4.09 -11.50 -11.87
N GLY A 284 3.27 -12.39 -12.42
CA GLY A 284 2.50 -13.35 -11.62
C GLY A 284 3.40 -14.28 -10.80
N VAL A 285 4.47 -14.78 -11.41
CA VAL A 285 5.45 -15.67 -10.74
C VAL A 285 6.35 -14.86 -9.80
N ALA A 286 6.83 -13.69 -10.23
CA ALA A 286 7.72 -12.85 -9.44
C ALA A 286 7.04 -12.36 -8.14
N LEU A 287 5.78 -11.97 -8.20
CA LEU A 287 5.00 -11.58 -7.02
C LEU A 287 4.83 -12.73 -6.03
N HIS A 288 4.64 -13.96 -6.53
CA HIS A 288 4.55 -15.12 -5.67
C HIS A 288 5.87 -15.38 -4.93
N LEU A 289 7.01 -15.26 -5.64
CA LEU A 289 8.34 -15.35 -5.05
C LEU A 289 8.57 -14.25 -4.01
N ALA A 290 8.11 -13.02 -4.26
CA ALA A 290 8.18 -11.94 -3.28
C ALA A 290 7.36 -12.24 -2.02
N LYS A 291 6.17 -12.85 -2.13
CA LYS A 291 5.37 -13.29 -0.98
C LYS A 291 6.02 -14.43 -0.20
N ALA A 292 6.63 -15.39 -0.90
CA ALA A 292 7.39 -16.46 -0.27
C ALA A 292 8.63 -15.92 0.46
N ALA A 293 9.36 -14.99 -0.17
CA ALA A 293 10.48 -14.29 0.44
C ALA A 293 10.04 -13.49 1.67
N ALA A 294 8.85 -12.85 1.64
CA ALA A 294 8.28 -12.17 2.79
C ALA A 294 7.98 -13.12 3.96
N ALA A 295 7.47 -14.32 3.69
CA ALA A 295 7.24 -15.33 4.73
C ALA A 295 8.55 -15.85 5.32
N ASN A 296 9.54 -16.16 4.48
CA ASN A 296 10.86 -16.61 4.91
C ASN A 296 11.57 -15.52 5.73
N ALA A 297 11.52 -14.26 5.29
CA ALA A 297 12.08 -13.13 6.01
C ALA A 297 11.42 -12.94 7.39
N PHE A 298 10.10 -13.14 7.49
CA PHE A 298 9.40 -13.07 8.76
C PHE A 298 9.86 -14.14 9.76
N LEU A 299 10.09 -15.37 9.29
CA LEU A 299 10.47 -16.50 10.13
C LEU A 299 11.95 -16.46 10.54
N ASP A 300 12.84 -16.28 9.57
CA ASP A 300 14.28 -16.49 9.75
C ASP A 300 15.14 -15.28 9.35
N GLY A 301 14.53 -14.21 8.86
CA GLY A 301 15.23 -13.03 8.34
C GLY A 301 15.81 -12.12 9.43
N TRP A 302 16.89 -11.42 9.08
CA TRP A 302 17.44 -10.38 9.94
C TRP A 302 16.62 -9.09 9.87
N LYS A 303 16.32 -8.56 11.06
CA LYS A 303 15.62 -7.28 11.22
C LYS A 303 16.52 -6.14 10.76
N THR A 304 16.14 -5.51 9.66
CA THR A 304 16.96 -4.53 8.94
C THR A 304 16.07 -3.45 8.33
N ILE A 305 16.65 -2.29 7.99
CA ILE A 305 15.91 -1.19 7.35
C ILE A 305 15.33 -1.68 6.03
N GLU A 306 16.12 -2.40 5.23
CA GLU A 306 15.69 -2.92 3.93
C GLU A 306 14.54 -3.92 4.04
N MET A 307 14.50 -4.73 5.11
CA MET A 307 13.35 -5.60 5.38
C MET A 307 12.08 -4.78 5.69
N CYS A 308 12.21 -3.67 6.43
CA CYS A 308 11.10 -2.74 6.67
C CYS A 308 10.61 -2.14 5.34
N GLN A 309 11.53 -1.66 4.49
CA GLN A 309 11.23 -1.10 3.16
C GLN A 309 10.56 -2.12 2.23
N ALA A 310 11.01 -3.37 2.27
CA ALA A 310 10.41 -4.45 1.49
C ALA A 310 8.94 -4.68 1.86
N TYR A 311 8.60 -4.66 3.17
CA TYR A 311 7.21 -4.75 3.61
C TYR A 311 6.37 -3.50 3.31
N ILE A 312 6.96 -2.30 3.37
CA ILE A 312 6.33 -1.05 2.92
C ILE A 312 5.89 -1.18 1.46
N LEU A 313 6.83 -1.53 0.58
CA LEU A 313 6.59 -1.65 -0.86
C LEU A 313 5.62 -2.79 -1.19
N LEU A 314 5.83 -3.96 -0.60
CA LEU A 314 4.94 -5.10 -0.81
C LEU A 314 3.52 -4.81 -0.31
N GLY A 315 3.37 -4.14 0.83
CA GLY A 315 2.07 -3.72 1.34
C GLY A 315 1.39 -2.71 0.44
N ALA A 316 2.10 -1.71 -0.08
CA ALA A 316 1.53 -0.69 -0.95
C ALA A 316 1.05 -1.22 -2.32
N TYR A 317 1.75 -2.21 -2.87
CA TYR A 317 1.56 -2.70 -4.24
C TYR A 317 1.08 -4.15 -4.34
N ILE A 318 0.68 -4.78 -3.24
CA ILE A 318 0.03 -6.09 -3.31
C ILE A 318 -1.25 -5.98 -4.15
N PRO A 319 -1.55 -6.95 -5.04
CA PRO A 319 -2.81 -6.93 -5.77
C PRO A 319 -4.00 -6.93 -4.80
N PRO A 320 -5.08 -6.21 -5.15
CA PRO A 320 -6.29 -6.20 -4.36
C PRO A 320 -6.83 -7.62 -4.17
N ALA A 321 -7.24 -7.90 -2.95
CA ALA A 321 -7.88 -9.15 -2.61
C ALA A 321 -9.27 -9.24 -3.24
N ARG A 322 -9.75 -10.47 -3.47
CA ARG A 322 -11.11 -10.71 -3.97
C ARG A 322 -12.16 -10.45 -2.89
N ARG A 323 -11.76 -10.66 -1.64
CA ARG A 323 -12.59 -10.50 -0.44
C ARG A 323 -11.82 -9.72 0.60
N TRP A 324 -12.57 -8.99 1.42
CA TRP A 324 -12.02 -8.22 2.52
C TRP A 324 -11.11 -9.05 3.47
N GLU A 325 -11.52 -10.27 3.78
CA GLU A 325 -10.78 -11.18 4.67
C GLU A 325 -9.43 -11.66 4.10
N GLU A 326 -9.27 -11.58 2.78
CA GLU A 326 -8.03 -11.94 2.09
C GLU A 326 -7.08 -10.75 1.95
N ASP A 327 -7.52 -9.53 2.27
CA ASP A 327 -6.70 -8.34 2.16
C ASP A 327 -5.52 -8.37 3.14
N ARG A 328 -4.33 -8.03 2.64
CA ARG A 328 -3.08 -8.10 3.41
C ARG A 328 -2.29 -6.78 3.43
N TYR A 329 -2.77 -5.69 2.83
CA TYR A 329 -1.95 -4.48 2.76
C TYR A 329 -1.67 -3.93 4.17
N TRP A 330 -2.69 -3.85 5.04
CA TRP A 330 -2.52 -3.40 6.44
C TRP A 330 -1.68 -4.36 7.28
N PHE A 331 -1.71 -5.65 6.95
CA PHE A 331 -0.90 -6.67 7.62
C PHE A 331 0.59 -6.47 7.33
N PHE A 332 0.96 -6.34 6.04
CA PHE A 332 2.35 -6.12 5.65
C PHE A 332 2.89 -4.78 6.13
N THR A 333 2.13 -3.69 5.97
CA THR A 333 2.55 -2.38 6.48
C THR A 333 2.64 -2.38 8.02
N GLY A 334 1.75 -3.10 8.71
CA GLY A 334 1.81 -3.28 10.16
C GLY A 334 3.09 -3.99 10.64
N ILE A 335 3.61 -4.95 9.87
CA ILE A 335 4.94 -5.55 10.14
C ILE A 335 6.03 -4.50 9.96
N ALA A 336 5.98 -3.70 8.89
CA ALA A 336 6.96 -2.64 8.66
C ALA A 336 6.98 -1.61 9.80
N PHE A 337 5.82 -1.17 10.29
CA PHE A 337 5.72 -0.20 11.38
C PHE A 337 6.38 -0.73 12.66
N ARG A 338 6.12 -2.00 12.99
CA ARG A 338 6.74 -2.68 14.15
C ARG A 338 8.25 -2.80 13.99
N LEU A 339 8.73 -3.19 12.80
CA LEU A 339 10.15 -3.23 12.49
C LEU A 339 10.80 -1.85 12.63
N GLY A 340 10.13 -0.78 12.19
CA GLY A 340 10.62 0.60 12.34
C GLY A 340 10.83 1.00 13.80
N ILE A 341 9.88 0.66 14.68
CA ILE A 341 10.01 0.89 16.13
C ILE A 341 11.14 0.03 16.71
N GLU A 342 11.20 -1.25 16.33
CA GLU A 342 12.20 -2.19 16.84
C GLU A 342 13.64 -1.78 16.46
N LEU A 343 13.82 -1.25 15.26
CA LEU A 343 15.11 -0.71 14.78
C LEU A 343 15.40 0.70 15.30
N ASN A 344 14.51 1.26 16.13
CA ASN A 344 14.55 2.61 16.68
C ASN A 344 14.62 3.71 15.61
N LEU A 345 14.03 3.52 14.43
CA LEU A 345 14.12 4.47 13.30
C LEU A 345 13.60 5.87 13.67
N ASN A 346 12.75 5.93 14.69
CA ASN A 346 12.22 7.13 15.35
C ASN A 346 13.23 7.92 16.21
N ARG A 347 14.54 7.63 16.13
CA ARG A 347 15.57 8.32 16.89
C ARG A 347 16.67 8.89 16.00
N MET A 348 17.02 10.14 16.26
CA MET A 348 18.17 10.81 15.67
C MET A 348 19.49 10.31 16.30
N PRO A 349 20.58 10.24 15.52
CA PRO A 349 21.89 9.95 16.06
C PRO A 349 22.38 11.10 16.96
N LYS A 350 23.26 10.79 17.91
CA LYS A 350 23.89 11.81 18.79
C LYS A 350 24.86 12.71 18.04
N THR A 351 25.46 12.19 16.97
CA THR A 351 26.47 12.85 16.15
C THR A 351 26.03 12.72 14.70
N MET A 352 26.00 13.83 13.98
CA MET A 352 25.66 13.83 12.57
C MET A 352 26.80 13.26 11.74
N PRO A 353 26.50 12.51 10.67
CA PRO A 353 27.51 12.09 9.70
C PRO A 353 28.11 13.32 9.01
N THR A 354 29.38 13.20 8.59
CA THR A 354 30.09 14.24 7.85
C THR A 354 30.47 13.79 6.45
N ASP A 355 30.50 12.49 6.21
CA ASP A 355 30.74 11.87 4.91
C ASP A 355 29.41 11.61 4.16
N GLU A 356 29.51 11.60 2.84
CA GLU A 356 28.38 11.41 1.94
C GLU A 356 27.60 10.12 2.19
N ARG A 357 28.33 9.00 2.36
CA ARG A 357 27.72 7.69 2.61
C ARG A 357 26.95 7.70 3.93
N GLY A 358 27.55 8.22 5.00
CA GLY A 358 26.89 8.37 6.30
C GLY A 358 25.63 9.24 6.25
N GLU A 359 25.67 10.35 5.49
CA GLU A 359 24.52 11.25 5.33
C GLU A 359 23.37 10.56 4.58
N ARG A 360 23.66 9.83 3.49
CA ARG A 360 22.64 9.05 2.78
C ARG A 360 22.06 7.92 3.61
N GLU A 361 22.87 7.23 4.43
CA GLU A 361 22.34 6.19 5.32
C GLU A 361 21.46 6.77 6.45
N LEU A 362 21.75 7.99 6.91
CA LEU A 362 20.85 8.72 7.81
C LEU A 362 19.54 9.09 7.09
N LEU A 363 19.61 9.61 5.88
CA LEU A 363 18.41 9.93 5.07
C LEU A 363 17.58 8.67 4.77
N ASN A 364 18.22 7.54 4.45
CA ASN A 364 17.59 6.24 4.27
C ASN A 364 16.75 5.83 5.49
N ARG A 365 17.33 5.98 6.69
CA ARG A 365 16.66 5.75 7.97
C ARG A 365 15.44 6.68 8.15
N LEU A 366 15.62 7.98 7.89
CA LEU A 366 14.57 8.98 8.07
C LEU A 366 13.42 8.79 7.08
N ARG A 367 13.71 8.55 5.80
CA ARG A 367 12.73 8.21 4.74
C ARG A 367 11.87 7.03 5.15
N THR A 368 12.51 5.95 5.58
CA THR A 368 11.81 4.73 6.00
C THR A 368 10.86 5.01 7.17
N TRP A 369 11.28 5.79 8.17
CA TRP A 369 10.43 6.13 9.30
C TRP A 369 9.26 7.05 8.93
N ILE A 370 9.53 8.08 8.11
CA ILE A 370 8.52 9.02 7.65
C ILE A 370 7.46 8.33 6.79
N ILE A 371 7.87 7.42 5.90
CA ILE A 371 6.93 6.65 5.07
C ILE A 371 6.09 5.70 5.93
N CYS A 372 6.65 5.08 6.97
CA CYS A 372 5.87 4.33 7.95
C CYS A 372 4.75 5.20 8.55
N TYR A 373 5.06 6.43 8.97
CA TYR A 373 4.07 7.37 9.50
C TYR A 373 3.00 7.74 8.46
N ILE A 374 3.41 8.14 7.25
CA ILE A 374 2.50 8.54 6.17
C ILE A 374 1.52 7.41 5.85
N MET A 375 2.04 6.19 5.64
CA MET A 375 1.21 5.03 5.32
C MET A 375 0.28 4.67 6.48
N ASP A 376 0.75 4.67 7.72
CA ASP A 376 -0.09 4.40 8.89
C ASP A 376 -1.28 5.38 8.94
N ARG A 377 -1.06 6.68 8.75
CA ARG A 377 -2.15 7.67 8.77
C ARG A 377 -3.12 7.49 7.61
N CYS A 378 -2.63 7.37 6.37
CA CYS A 378 -3.50 7.18 5.21
C CYS A 378 -4.37 5.91 5.36
N ILE A 379 -3.79 4.81 5.82
CA ILE A 379 -4.50 3.54 5.98
C ILE A 379 -5.50 3.61 7.14
N CYS A 380 -5.06 4.06 8.32
CA CYS A 380 -5.89 4.03 9.52
C CYS A 380 -7.05 5.03 9.45
N ILE A 381 -6.87 6.20 8.81
CA ILE A 381 -7.97 7.13 8.54
C ILE A 381 -8.99 6.47 7.61
N ASN A 382 -8.54 5.86 6.51
CA ASN A 382 -9.41 5.19 5.56
C ASN A 382 -10.19 4.01 6.18
N LEU A 383 -9.57 3.27 7.10
CA LEU A 383 -10.17 2.10 7.75
C LEU A 383 -10.89 2.40 9.07
N GLY A 384 -10.82 3.63 9.59
CA GLY A 384 -11.27 3.95 10.95
C GLY A 384 -10.56 3.11 12.02
N LYS A 385 -9.24 2.88 11.86
CA LYS A 385 -8.42 2.11 12.81
C LYS A 385 -7.57 3.03 13.69
N PRO A 386 -7.16 2.60 14.89
CA PRO A 386 -6.18 3.32 15.68
C PRO A 386 -4.81 3.35 14.98
N PHE A 387 -4.09 4.47 15.16
CA PHE A 387 -2.75 4.66 14.64
C PHE A 387 -1.72 3.77 15.34
N MET A 388 -0.82 3.15 14.59
CA MET A 388 0.25 2.30 15.13
C MET A 388 1.57 3.06 15.31
N VAL A 389 1.83 4.04 14.45
CA VAL A 389 3.08 4.80 14.43
C VAL A 389 2.92 6.05 15.32
N PRO A 390 3.75 6.21 16.37
CA PRO A 390 3.65 7.36 17.26
C PRO A 390 4.07 8.65 16.57
N GLU A 391 3.51 9.77 17.01
CA GLU A 391 4.00 11.09 16.65
C GLU A 391 5.19 11.44 17.58
N ASP A 392 6.41 11.06 17.19
CA ASP A 392 7.65 11.34 17.94
C ASP A 392 8.31 12.69 17.56
N GLU A 393 9.51 12.97 18.08
CA GLU A 393 10.22 14.22 17.82
C GLU A 393 10.56 14.43 16.34
N ILE A 394 10.89 13.37 15.60
CA ILE A 394 11.19 13.43 14.16
C ILE A 394 9.92 13.83 13.41
N ILE A 395 8.80 13.17 13.71
CA ILE A 395 7.52 13.47 13.07
C ILE A 395 7.04 14.90 13.39
N ARG A 396 7.14 15.33 14.66
CA ARG A 396 6.71 16.68 15.07
C ARG A 396 7.50 17.80 14.41
N ASN A 397 8.75 17.53 14.05
CA ASN A 397 9.69 18.51 13.50
C ASN A 397 10.22 18.07 12.14
N ALA A 398 9.41 17.38 11.33
CA ALA A 398 9.87 16.70 10.11
C ALA A 398 10.64 17.64 9.18
N ALA A 399 10.11 18.83 8.88
CA ALA A 399 10.79 19.82 8.05
C ALA A 399 12.20 20.16 8.57
N ASN A 400 12.33 20.45 9.87
CA ASN A 400 13.59 20.85 10.49
C ASN A 400 14.59 19.69 10.63
N LYS A 401 14.09 18.45 10.76
CA LYS A 401 14.92 17.26 11.02
C LYS A 401 15.30 16.50 9.75
N PHE A 402 14.57 16.71 8.66
CA PHE A 402 14.68 15.89 7.46
C PHE A 402 14.99 16.69 6.19
N LEU A 403 14.73 18.00 6.15
CA LEU A 403 15.13 18.84 5.02
C LEU A 403 16.47 19.55 5.27
N GLY A 404 17.11 20.01 4.19
CA GLY A 404 18.33 20.81 4.23
C GLY A 404 19.63 20.00 4.22
N PHE A 405 19.53 18.68 4.02
CA PHE A 405 20.68 17.82 3.76
C PHE A 405 21.24 18.08 2.37
N LYS A 406 22.55 17.90 2.19
CA LYS A 406 23.24 18.10 0.90
C LYS A 406 22.79 17.05 -0.12
N PHE A 407 22.49 15.86 0.34
CA PHE A 407 22.16 14.69 -0.48
C PHE A 407 20.68 14.31 -0.40
N GLN A 408 19.82 15.32 -0.26
CA GLN A 408 18.38 15.16 -0.19
C GLN A 408 17.82 14.57 -1.50
N HIS A 409 16.82 13.71 -1.38
CA HIS A 409 16.11 13.12 -2.52
C HIS A 409 14.99 14.08 -2.95
N PRO A 410 14.68 14.21 -4.25
CA PRO A 410 13.66 15.16 -4.72
C PRO A 410 12.26 14.94 -4.12
N GLY A 411 11.95 13.71 -3.70
CA GLY A 411 10.69 13.37 -3.02
C GLY A 411 10.62 13.72 -1.53
N ASP A 412 11.70 14.20 -0.90
CA ASP A 412 11.73 14.45 0.56
C ASP A 412 10.81 15.61 0.97
N ALA A 413 10.74 16.67 0.18
CA ALA A 413 9.85 17.80 0.42
C ALA A 413 8.36 17.42 0.32
N TYR A 414 8.03 16.55 -0.64
CA TYR A 414 6.70 15.93 -0.76
C TYR A 414 6.33 15.14 0.50
N MET A 415 7.23 14.29 0.99
CA MET A 415 7.00 13.50 2.20
C MET A 415 6.79 14.37 3.45
N VAL A 416 7.60 15.42 3.64
CA VAL A 416 7.44 16.34 4.77
C VAL A 416 6.08 17.03 4.72
N SER A 417 5.66 17.48 3.54
CA SER A 417 4.35 18.11 3.35
C SER A 417 3.21 17.15 3.72
N LEU A 418 3.31 15.88 3.33
CA LEU A 418 2.36 14.85 3.73
C LEU A 418 2.35 14.61 5.24
N VAL A 419 3.51 14.54 5.90
CA VAL A 419 3.57 14.39 7.37
C VAL A 419 2.83 15.54 8.05
N GLU A 420 3.08 16.78 7.64
CA GLU A 420 2.47 17.96 8.26
C GLU A 420 0.94 17.96 8.13
N VAL A 421 0.37 17.70 6.94
CA VAL A 421 -1.10 17.62 6.79
C VAL A 421 -1.70 16.43 7.53
N LEU A 422 -1.01 15.28 7.54
CA LEU A 422 -1.48 14.08 8.21
C LEU A 422 -1.50 14.24 9.74
N ARG A 423 -0.61 15.07 10.30
CA ARG A 423 -0.66 15.46 11.73
C ARG A 423 -1.89 16.29 12.06
N ILE A 424 -2.33 17.17 11.16
CA ILE A 424 -3.53 18.00 11.36
C ILE A 424 -4.77 17.10 11.46
N ILE A 425 -4.98 16.24 10.47
CA ILE A 425 -6.12 15.32 10.46
C ILE A 425 -6.05 14.27 11.57
N THR A 426 -4.85 13.86 12.02
CA THR A 426 -4.67 12.94 13.15
C THR A 426 -5.33 13.49 14.41
N ARG A 427 -5.06 14.77 14.75
CA ARG A 427 -5.66 15.40 15.94
C ARG A 427 -7.19 15.44 15.85
N PHE A 428 -7.72 15.71 14.66
CA PHE A 428 -9.17 15.67 14.44
C PHE A 428 -9.74 14.26 14.60
N ALA A 429 -9.13 13.27 13.96
CA ALA A 429 -9.59 11.89 13.99
C ALA A 429 -9.58 11.32 15.41
N GLU A 430 -8.54 11.58 16.20
CA GLU A 430 -8.46 11.16 17.61
C GLU A 430 -9.53 11.84 18.48
N THR A 431 -9.85 13.11 18.20
CA THR A 431 -10.91 13.84 18.91
C THR A 431 -12.29 13.28 18.60
N LEU A 432 -12.56 12.90 17.34
CA LEU A 432 -13.87 12.39 16.93
C LEU A 432 -14.05 10.88 17.11
N ALA A 433 -12.98 10.08 17.16
CA ALA A 433 -13.08 8.63 17.25
C ALA A 433 -14.00 8.12 18.39
N PRO A 434 -13.92 8.65 19.63
CA PRO A 434 -14.84 8.26 20.70
C PRO A 434 -16.32 8.53 20.39
N ILE A 435 -16.62 9.57 19.62
CA ILE A 435 -17.99 9.97 19.25
C ILE A 435 -18.52 9.12 18.11
N MET A 436 -17.68 8.87 17.11
CA MET A 436 -18.01 8.01 15.98
C MET A 436 -18.27 6.56 16.44
N ASP A 437 -17.54 6.09 17.45
CA ASP A 437 -17.74 4.79 18.10
C ASP A 437 -18.95 4.75 19.05
N GLY A 438 -19.63 5.88 19.27
CA GLY A 438 -20.75 5.99 20.22
C GLY A 438 -20.35 5.84 21.68
N ARG A 439 -19.06 5.98 22.01
CA ARG A 439 -18.53 5.93 23.39
C ARG A 439 -18.72 7.24 24.14
N GLN A 440 -18.85 8.35 23.41
CA GLN A 440 -19.04 9.69 23.94
C GLN A 440 -20.04 10.48 23.10
N ASP A 441 -20.82 11.33 23.76
CA ASP A 441 -21.66 12.30 23.07
C ASP A 441 -20.82 13.48 22.58
N ILE A 442 -21.21 14.11 21.47
CA ILE A 442 -20.50 15.28 20.94
C ILE A 442 -20.43 16.45 21.94
N SER A 443 -21.42 16.55 22.83
CA SER A 443 -21.46 17.54 23.90
C SER A 443 -20.29 17.42 24.89
N SER A 444 -19.64 16.25 24.97
CA SER A 444 -18.50 16.01 25.85
C SER A 444 -17.21 16.70 25.40
N ILE A 445 -17.09 17.13 24.14
CA ILE A 445 -15.91 17.85 23.67
C ILE A 445 -15.85 19.29 24.22
N GLY A 446 -17.00 19.87 24.58
CA GLY A 446 -17.08 21.25 25.05
C GLY A 446 -16.82 22.31 23.97
N ILE A 447 -16.70 21.91 22.70
CA ILE A 447 -16.56 22.79 21.52
C ILE A 447 -17.61 22.35 20.50
N ASP A 448 -18.34 23.31 19.91
CA ASP A 448 -19.30 23.00 18.86
C ASP A 448 -18.59 22.53 17.57
N ILE A 449 -19.29 21.72 16.78
CA ILE A 449 -18.72 21.08 15.60
C ILE A 449 -18.30 22.06 14.50
N ASN A 450 -18.99 23.21 14.40
CA ASN A 450 -18.67 24.24 13.40
C ASN A 450 -17.38 24.96 13.78
N THR A 451 -17.23 25.32 15.06
CA THR A 451 -16.00 25.92 15.59
C THR A 451 -14.82 24.98 15.44
N MET A 452 -15.00 23.68 15.77
CA MET A 452 -13.95 22.69 15.54
C MET A 452 -13.56 22.58 14.07
N GLN A 453 -14.55 22.48 13.16
CA GLN A 453 -14.29 22.41 11.72
C GLN A 453 -13.53 23.64 11.25
N LYS A 454 -13.96 24.84 11.64
CA LYS A 454 -13.32 26.10 11.25
C LYS A 454 -11.86 26.16 11.68
N LEU A 455 -11.56 25.83 12.94
CA LEU A 455 -10.18 25.83 13.46
C LEU A 455 -9.25 24.92 12.65
N ILE A 456 -9.76 23.75 12.24
CA ILE A 456 -8.97 22.80 11.47
C ILE A 456 -8.86 23.22 10.01
N ASP A 457 -9.91 23.79 9.41
CA ASP A 457 -9.87 24.30 8.03
C ASP A 457 -8.94 25.51 7.91
N ASP A 458 -8.89 26.39 8.92
CA ASP A 458 -7.91 27.47 9.02
C ASP A 458 -6.47 26.92 9.06
N GLU A 459 -6.23 25.88 9.86
CA GLU A 459 -4.91 25.24 9.96
C GLU A 459 -4.51 24.50 8.67
N LEU A 460 -5.46 23.78 8.05
CA LEU A 460 -5.26 23.14 6.75
C LEU A 460 -4.93 24.19 5.68
N THR A 461 -5.65 25.30 5.66
CA THR A 461 -5.42 26.39 4.70
C THR A 461 -4.04 27.02 4.88
N ALA A 462 -3.63 27.29 6.14
CA ALA A 462 -2.28 27.76 6.44
C ALA A 462 -1.20 26.76 5.99
N TRP A 463 -1.42 25.47 6.23
CA TRP A 463 -0.53 24.42 5.73
C TRP A 463 -0.44 24.41 4.20
N LYS A 464 -1.56 24.61 3.49
CA LYS A 464 -1.58 24.60 2.01
C LYS A 464 -0.64 25.66 1.44
N THR A 465 -0.63 26.87 2.00
CA THR A 465 0.29 27.94 1.59
C THR A 465 1.75 27.51 1.75
N VAL A 466 2.11 26.96 2.92
CA VAL A 466 3.47 26.47 3.20
C VAL A 466 3.87 25.34 2.24
N ALA A 467 2.95 24.41 1.97
CA ALA A 467 3.21 23.26 1.09
C ALA A 467 3.40 23.69 -0.38
N VAL A 468 2.63 24.66 -0.87
CA VAL A 468 2.80 25.23 -2.21
C VAL A 468 4.14 25.93 -2.34
N GLU A 469 4.47 26.83 -1.39
CA GLU A 469 5.76 27.53 -1.40
C GLU A 469 6.95 26.57 -1.35
N ARG A 470 6.82 25.47 -0.60
CA ARG A 470 7.85 24.43 -0.54
C ARG A 470 8.01 23.75 -1.90
N SER A 471 6.90 23.36 -2.53
CA SER A 471 6.91 22.70 -3.84
C SER A 471 7.51 23.59 -4.94
N GLU A 472 7.16 24.88 -4.96
CA GLU A 472 7.66 25.84 -5.96
C GLU A 472 9.17 26.10 -5.89
N LYS A 473 9.79 25.85 -4.73
CA LYS A 473 11.24 26.03 -4.52
C LYS A 473 12.06 24.83 -4.97
N GLU A 474 11.43 23.69 -5.26
CA GLU A 474 12.14 22.49 -5.70
C GLU A 474 12.76 22.67 -7.09
N SER A 475 13.94 22.09 -7.28
CA SER A 475 14.70 22.18 -8.53
C SER A 475 14.05 21.39 -9.66
N ASN A 476 13.39 20.28 -9.34
CA ASN A 476 12.70 19.39 -10.27
C ASN A 476 11.26 19.83 -10.58
N ARG A 477 10.89 21.08 -10.26
CA ARG A 477 9.56 21.61 -10.55
C ARG A 477 9.24 21.49 -12.04
N GLY A 478 8.05 21.00 -12.35
CA GLY A 478 7.60 20.76 -13.72
C GLY A 478 7.97 19.40 -14.31
N GLU A 479 8.86 18.62 -13.66
CA GLU A 479 9.03 17.22 -14.04
C GLU A 479 7.75 16.42 -13.76
N PRO A 480 7.36 15.45 -14.61
CA PRO A 480 6.13 14.69 -14.44
C PRO A 480 5.97 14.04 -13.05
N ALA A 481 7.07 13.54 -12.47
CA ALA A 481 7.08 12.96 -11.13
C ALA A 481 6.77 14.00 -10.04
N HIS A 482 7.35 15.19 -10.14
CA HIS A 482 7.10 16.29 -9.20
C HIS A 482 5.66 16.82 -9.32
N VAL A 483 5.15 16.96 -10.55
CA VAL A 483 3.75 17.36 -10.81
C VAL A 483 2.79 16.32 -10.21
N MET A 484 3.08 15.03 -10.40
CA MET A 484 2.35 13.93 -9.76
C MET A 484 2.38 14.05 -8.22
N GLN A 485 3.55 14.30 -7.62
CA GLN A 485 3.71 14.39 -6.16
C GLN A 485 2.89 15.57 -5.61
N THR A 486 2.93 16.70 -6.29
CA THR A 486 2.14 17.90 -5.96
C THR A 486 0.64 17.60 -6.07
N ALA A 487 0.18 16.94 -7.14
CA ALA A 487 -1.21 16.55 -7.30
C ALA A 487 -1.68 15.59 -6.20
N LEU A 488 -0.88 14.59 -5.82
CA LEU A 488 -1.20 13.68 -4.72
C LEU A 488 -1.22 14.37 -3.37
N MET A 489 -0.25 15.25 -3.09
CA MET A 489 -0.19 16.04 -1.87
C MET A 489 -1.47 16.87 -1.70
N HIS A 490 -1.89 17.58 -2.76
CA HIS A 490 -3.15 18.32 -2.74
C HIS A 490 -4.37 17.41 -2.68
N SER A 491 -4.32 16.20 -3.25
CA SER A 491 -5.41 15.22 -3.15
C SER A 491 -5.57 14.72 -1.71
N VAL A 492 -4.47 14.46 -1.01
CA VAL A 492 -4.49 14.10 0.42
C VAL A 492 -5.04 15.24 1.26
N PHE A 493 -4.67 16.48 0.97
CA PHE A 493 -5.26 17.65 1.62
C PHE A 493 -6.78 17.73 1.44
N GLN A 494 -7.27 17.61 0.20
CA GLN A 494 -8.71 17.63 -0.07
C GLN A 494 -9.43 16.41 0.52
N TYR A 495 -8.77 15.25 0.58
CA TYR A 495 -9.28 14.08 1.27
C TYR A 495 -9.42 14.31 2.78
N CYS A 496 -8.43 14.95 3.43
CA CYS A 496 -8.52 15.31 4.85
C CYS A 496 -9.73 16.23 5.11
N ARG A 497 -9.90 17.27 4.27
CA ARG A 497 -11.08 18.15 4.32
C ARG A 497 -12.37 17.35 4.12
N LEU A 498 -12.41 16.46 3.13
CA LEU A 498 -13.57 15.64 2.85
C LEU A 498 -13.94 14.72 4.03
N VAL A 499 -12.97 14.13 4.72
CA VAL A 499 -13.20 13.32 5.93
C VAL A 499 -13.80 14.19 7.04
N ILE A 500 -13.27 15.39 7.26
CA ILE A 500 -13.79 16.34 8.25
C ILE A 500 -15.25 16.72 7.93
N PHE A 501 -15.51 17.15 6.70
CA PHE A 501 -16.85 17.55 6.29
C PHE A 501 -17.84 16.37 6.31
N SER A 502 -17.40 15.18 5.92
CA SER A 502 -18.25 13.97 5.96
C SER A 502 -18.64 13.60 7.39
N ALA A 503 -17.69 13.67 8.34
CA ALA A 503 -17.98 13.41 9.75
C ALA A 503 -18.96 14.45 10.31
N GLY A 504 -18.76 15.73 9.98
CA GLY A 504 -19.66 16.80 10.39
C GLY A 504 -21.07 16.67 9.80
N LEU A 505 -21.18 16.35 8.51
CA LEU A 505 -22.45 16.13 7.83
C LEU A 505 -23.22 14.96 8.47
N GLN A 506 -22.54 13.86 8.80
CA GLN A 506 -23.16 12.74 9.49
C GLN A 506 -23.74 13.16 10.86
N GLN A 507 -23.05 14.04 11.58
CA GLN A 507 -23.55 14.52 12.86
C GLN A 507 -24.75 15.46 12.69
N VAL A 508 -24.70 16.39 11.74
CA VAL A 508 -25.84 17.26 11.39
C VAL A 508 -27.07 16.43 11.04
N MET A 509 -26.90 15.37 10.23
CA MET A 509 -27.98 14.46 9.85
C MET A 509 -28.57 13.73 11.06
N LYS A 510 -27.73 13.23 11.97
CA LYS A 510 -28.20 12.60 13.23
C LYS A 510 -29.02 13.55 14.10
N MET A 511 -28.69 14.85 14.08
CA MET A 511 -29.42 15.88 14.82
C MET A 511 -30.64 16.43 14.08
N GLY A 512 -30.95 15.94 12.86
CA GLY A 512 -32.05 16.43 12.04
C GLY A 512 -31.84 17.83 11.45
N GLY A 513 -30.61 18.36 11.49
CA GLY A 513 -30.26 19.72 11.09
C GLY A 513 -29.91 19.89 9.60
N LEU A 514 -30.18 18.90 8.75
CA LEU A 514 -29.74 18.92 7.35
C LEU A 514 -30.27 20.13 6.57
N LYS A 515 -31.50 20.57 6.86
CA LYS A 515 -32.11 21.72 6.16
C LYS A 515 -31.33 23.02 6.40
N ASP A 516 -30.82 23.21 7.61
CA ASP A 516 -30.13 24.44 8.02
C ASP A 516 -28.61 24.39 7.76
N ASP A 517 -28.06 23.22 7.44
CA ASP A 517 -26.63 23.07 7.16
C ASP A 517 -26.23 23.61 5.78
N ASN A 518 -25.31 24.57 5.77
CA ASN A 518 -24.69 25.07 4.55
C ASN A 518 -23.17 24.87 4.54
N ILE A 519 -22.59 24.34 5.63
CA ILE A 519 -21.14 24.25 5.80
C ILE A 519 -20.68 22.86 5.39
N PHE A 520 -21.24 21.82 6.00
CA PHE A 520 -20.73 20.45 5.83
C PHE A 520 -21.12 19.85 4.50
N PHE A 521 -22.35 20.08 4.03
CA PHE A 521 -22.78 19.63 2.71
C PHE A 521 -21.97 20.30 1.58
N ALA A 522 -21.83 21.63 1.62
CA ALA A 522 -21.05 22.36 0.61
C ALA A 522 -19.56 21.97 0.67
N GLY A 523 -19.00 21.82 1.87
CA GLY A 523 -17.63 21.35 2.07
C GLY A 523 -17.40 19.94 1.51
N CYS A 524 -18.36 19.02 1.68
CA CYS A 524 -18.31 17.69 1.06
C CYS A 524 -18.26 17.79 -0.46
N LEU A 525 -19.16 18.56 -1.08
CA LEU A 525 -19.19 18.76 -2.54
C LEU A 525 -17.89 19.38 -3.07
N GLN A 526 -17.40 20.43 -2.43
CA GLN A 526 -16.19 21.13 -2.84
C GLN A 526 -14.96 20.22 -2.73
N ALA A 527 -14.76 19.59 -1.57
CA ALA A 527 -13.57 18.78 -1.31
C ALA A 527 -13.55 17.54 -2.23
N SER A 528 -14.70 16.88 -2.41
CA SER A 528 -14.80 15.72 -3.31
C SER A 528 -14.63 16.08 -4.78
N SER A 529 -15.24 17.17 -5.26
CA SER A 529 -15.01 17.67 -6.63
C SER A 529 -13.53 18.02 -6.85
N SER A 530 -12.90 18.63 -5.85
CA SER A 530 -11.47 18.98 -5.91
C SER A 530 -10.57 17.75 -6.00
N VAL A 531 -10.88 16.67 -5.26
CA VAL A 531 -10.16 15.39 -5.40
C VAL A 531 -10.28 14.85 -6.83
N LEU A 532 -11.49 14.86 -7.41
CA LEU A 532 -11.70 14.36 -8.77
C LEU A 532 -10.97 15.21 -9.81
N ASN A 533 -11.03 16.54 -9.70
CA ASN A 533 -10.28 17.45 -10.58
C ASN A 533 -8.77 17.25 -10.46
N LEU A 534 -8.23 17.07 -9.25
CA LEU A 534 -6.80 16.78 -9.06
C LEU A 534 -6.38 15.44 -9.69
N MET A 535 -7.27 14.44 -9.69
CA MET A 535 -7.02 13.20 -10.41
C MET A 535 -7.06 13.39 -11.93
N ILE A 536 -8.09 14.08 -12.43
CA ILE A 536 -8.36 14.30 -13.85
C ILE A 536 -7.31 15.21 -14.51
N ASP A 537 -7.06 16.37 -13.91
CA ASP A 537 -6.24 17.43 -14.48
C ASP A 537 -4.80 17.43 -13.92
N GLY A 538 -4.59 16.82 -12.74
CA GLY A 538 -3.29 16.80 -12.06
C GLY A 538 -2.54 15.48 -12.20
N LEU A 539 -3.17 14.34 -11.91
CA LEU A 539 -2.49 13.04 -11.85
C LEU A 539 -2.47 12.30 -13.18
N ILE A 540 -3.62 12.12 -13.83
CA ILE A 540 -3.74 11.35 -15.08
C ILE A 540 -2.80 11.88 -16.18
N PRO A 541 -2.70 13.20 -16.43
CA PRO A 541 -1.87 13.74 -17.51
C PRO A 541 -0.36 13.49 -17.34
N THR A 542 0.10 13.17 -16.12
CA THR A 542 1.53 12.89 -15.85
C THR A 542 2.00 11.55 -16.43
N GLY A 543 1.08 10.67 -16.82
CA GLY A 543 1.38 9.29 -17.25
C GLY A 543 1.65 8.31 -16.09
N PHE A 544 1.63 8.76 -14.84
CA PHE A 544 1.88 7.90 -13.68
C PHE A 544 0.67 7.07 -13.24
N ILE A 545 -0.53 7.32 -13.77
CA ILE A 545 -1.77 6.64 -13.33
C ILE A 545 -1.70 5.10 -13.41
N ARG A 546 -1.01 4.56 -14.44
CA ARG A 546 -0.72 3.13 -14.61
C ARG A 546 0.04 2.52 -13.43
N HIS A 547 0.90 3.31 -12.81
CA HIS A 547 1.89 2.90 -11.82
C HIS A 547 1.43 3.20 -10.38
N CYS A 548 0.23 3.76 -10.24
CA CYS A 548 -0.26 4.30 -8.99
C CYS A 548 -0.62 3.18 -8.00
N PRO A 549 -0.26 3.32 -6.70
CA PRO A 549 -0.66 2.36 -5.69
C PRO A 549 -2.16 2.45 -5.40
N GLU A 550 -2.75 1.36 -4.91
CA GLU A 550 -4.21 1.23 -4.77
C GLU A 550 -4.86 2.26 -3.84
N GLN A 551 -4.10 2.78 -2.87
CA GLN A 551 -4.61 3.74 -1.88
C GLN A 551 -5.04 5.06 -2.55
N VAL A 552 -4.41 5.45 -3.66
CA VAL A 552 -4.82 6.64 -4.42
C VAL A 552 -6.20 6.43 -5.04
N PHE A 553 -6.46 5.25 -5.62
CA PHE A 553 -7.79 4.91 -6.13
C PHE A 553 -8.83 4.84 -5.01
N SER A 554 -8.48 4.32 -3.84
CA SER A 554 -9.39 4.29 -2.67
C SER A 554 -9.84 5.70 -2.26
N LEU A 555 -8.90 6.65 -2.23
CA LEU A 555 -9.16 8.06 -1.94
C LEU A 555 -10.13 8.66 -2.96
N THR A 556 -9.87 8.45 -4.25
CA THR A 556 -10.77 8.92 -5.32
C THR A 556 -12.13 8.24 -5.25
N ALA A 557 -12.20 6.95 -4.88
CA ALA A 557 -13.45 6.20 -4.74
C ALA A 557 -14.32 6.82 -3.67
N PHE A 558 -13.72 7.13 -2.52
CA PHE A 558 -14.43 7.78 -1.43
C PHE A 558 -15.01 9.14 -1.86
N ALA A 559 -14.21 9.99 -2.52
CA ALA A 559 -14.69 11.26 -3.06
C ALA A 559 -15.83 11.09 -4.07
N THR A 560 -15.68 10.14 -4.99
CA THR A 560 -16.70 9.83 -6.01
C THR A 560 -17.99 9.36 -5.37
N VAL A 561 -17.91 8.48 -4.37
CA VAL A 561 -19.09 7.99 -3.64
C VAL A 561 -19.78 9.11 -2.86
N VAL A 562 -19.02 10.02 -2.24
CA VAL A 562 -19.63 11.18 -1.54
C VAL A 562 -20.36 12.10 -2.53
N LEU A 563 -19.77 12.39 -3.69
CA LEU A 563 -20.43 13.14 -4.76
C LEU A 563 -21.71 12.45 -5.25
N LEU A 564 -21.65 11.16 -5.55
CA LEU A 564 -22.85 10.46 -6.02
C LEU A 564 -23.93 10.37 -4.94
N LYS A 565 -23.54 10.25 -3.66
CA LYS A 565 -24.49 10.30 -2.54
C LYS A 565 -25.18 11.65 -2.39
N SER A 566 -24.57 12.76 -2.82
CA SER A 566 -25.23 14.07 -2.79
C SER A 566 -26.42 14.14 -3.76
N LEU A 567 -26.52 13.20 -4.71
CA LEU A 567 -27.65 13.09 -5.65
C LEU A 567 -28.85 12.32 -5.08
N ARG A 568 -28.81 11.88 -3.83
CA ARG A 568 -29.94 11.17 -3.22
C ARG A 568 -31.13 12.11 -2.97
N PRO A 569 -32.37 11.61 -2.97
CA PRO A 569 -33.57 12.42 -2.72
C PRO A 569 -33.52 13.21 -1.41
N GLU A 570 -32.82 12.68 -0.40
CA GLU A 570 -32.57 13.32 0.90
C GLU A 570 -31.90 14.70 0.78
N PHE A 571 -31.10 14.91 -0.27
CA PHE A 571 -30.36 16.15 -0.55
C PHE A 571 -30.97 16.96 -1.70
N ALA A 572 -32.13 16.58 -2.25
CA ALA A 572 -32.74 17.25 -3.39
C ALA A 572 -33.05 18.74 -3.13
N ALA A 573 -33.24 19.13 -1.86
CA ALA A 573 -33.44 20.53 -1.48
C ALA A 573 -32.13 21.36 -1.47
N LYS A 574 -30.96 20.71 -1.60
CA LYS A 574 -29.63 21.33 -1.53
C LYS A 574 -28.97 21.50 -2.89
N LEU A 575 -29.47 20.81 -3.93
CA LEU A 575 -28.91 20.85 -5.28
C LEU A 575 -29.97 21.24 -6.30
N ASP A 576 -29.61 22.13 -7.22
CA ASP A 576 -30.39 22.36 -8.42
C ASP A 576 -30.04 21.36 -9.54
N HIS A 577 -30.86 21.32 -10.59
CA HIS A 577 -30.68 20.39 -11.70
C HIS A 577 -29.33 20.58 -12.44
N ASN A 578 -28.83 21.82 -12.54
CA ASN A 578 -27.56 22.09 -13.21
C ASN A 578 -26.39 21.55 -12.37
N GLN A 579 -26.46 21.68 -11.05
CA GLN A 579 -25.46 21.16 -10.12
C GLN A 579 -25.45 19.63 -10.11
N GLU A 580 -26.62 18.98 -10.12
CA GLU A 580 -26.72 17.52 -10.30
C GLU A 580 -26.03 17.07 -11.59
N GLN A 581 -26.29 17.76 -12.70
CA GLN A 581 -25.67 17.44 -13.99
C GLN A 581 -24.15 17.68 -13.99
N ARG A 582 -23.66 18.72 -13.30
CA ARG A 582 -22.21 18.95 -13.14
C ARG A 582 -21.53 17.80 -12.40
N VAL A 583 -22.15 17.28 -11.34
CA VAL A 583 -21.63 16.12 -10.61
C VAL A 583 -21.56 14.90 -11.52
N ILE A 584 -22.62 14.62 -12.27
CA ILE A 584 -22.66 13.49 -13.22
C ILE A 584 -21.55 13.64 -14.26
N ASN A 585 -21.46 14.80 -14.92
CA ASN A 585 -20.47 15.06 -15.96
C ASN A 585 -19.03 14.94 -15.45
N LEU A 586 -18.75 15.38 -14.22
CA LEU A 586 -17.42 15.25 -13.62
C LEU A 586 -17.03 13.78 -13.41
N VAL A 587 -17.96 12.96 -12.91
CA VAL A 587 -17.73 11.52 -12.73
C VAL A 587 -17.61 10.81 -14.09
N GLU A 588 -18.42 11.19 -15.08
CA GLU A 588 -18.30 10.65 -16.44
C GLU A 588 -16.95 10.99 -17.08
N ARG A 589 -16.44 12.22 -16.90
CA ARG A 589 -15.10 12.63 -17.35
C ARG A 589 -14.00 11.81 -16.69
N LEU A 590 -14.13 11.51 -15.39
CA LEU A 590 -13.19 10.60 -14.71
C LEU A 590 -13.24 9.20 -15.33
N ILE A 591 -14.44 8.66 -15.55
CA ILE A 591 -14.62 7.33 -16.14
C ILE A 591 -14.00 7.25 -17.53
N SER A 592 -14.23 8.25 -18.39
CA SER A 592 -13.73 8.25 -19.78
C SER A 592 -12.20 8.22 -19.79
N LEU A 593 -11.55 9.08 -19.00
CA LEU A 593 -10.09 9.16 -18.93
C LEU A 593 -9.45 7.89 -18.36
N LEU A 594 -10.13 7.22 -17.42
CA LEU A 594 -9.64 5.94 -16.90
C LEU A 594 -9.83 4.76 -17.86
N ASP A 595 -10.71 4.91 -18.85
CA ASP A 595 -10.96 3.92 -19.92
C ASP A 595 -10.10 4.16 -21.18
N GLU A 596 -9.60 5.38 -21.39
CA GLU A 596 -8.82 5.85 -22.56
C GLU A 596 -7.41 5.24 -22.71
N ASP A 597 -7.14 4.03 -22.19
CA ASP A 597 -5.86 3.31 -22.37
C ASP A 597 -5.99 2.19 -23.43
N PRO A 598 -5.58 2.46 -24.70
CA PRO A 598 -5.88 1.62 -25.86
C PRO A 598 -4.95 0.42 -26.04
N ASP A 599 -3.82 0.31 -25.34
CA ASP A 599 -2.81 -0.71 -25.63
C ASP A 599 -2.82 -1.90 -24.64
N ARG A 600 -3.27 -3.05 -25.15
CA ARG A 600 -2.94 -4.44 -24.76
C ARG A 600 -3.63 -5.09 -23.55
N SER A 601 -3.70 -6.42 -23.65
CA SER A 601 -4.48 -7.38 -22.85
C SER A 601 -4.14 -7.39 -21.36
N ASP A 602 -5.03 -6.85 -20.51
CA ASP A 602 -5.17 -7.36 -19.15
C ASP A 602 -6.51 -6.95 -18.52
N GLU A 603 -7.29 -7.94 -18.07
CA GLU A 603 -8.47 -7.73 -17.21
C GLU A 603 -8.07 -7.27 -15.79
N GLN A 604 -6.78 -7.31 -15.47
CA GLN A 604 -6.24 -7.05 -14.14
C GLN A 604 -5.79 -5.59 -13.91
N ARG A 605 -5.93 -4.69 -14.89
CA ARG A 605 -5.56 -3.27 -14.73
C ARG A 605 -6.43 -2.59 -13.67
N ILE A 606 -5.77 -1.92 -12.72
CA ILE A 606 -6.42 -1.25 -11.57
C ILE A 606 -7.37 -0.13 -12.01
N THR A 607 -6.99 0.64 -13.04
CA THR A 607 -7.79 1.71 -13.64
C THR A 607 -9.12 1.20 -14.19
N ARG A 608 -9.12 0.08 -14.94
CA ARG A 608 -10.35 -0.53 -15.48
C ARG A 608 -11.28 -1.06 -14.40
N ARG A 609 -10.74 -1.72 -13.38
CA ARG A 609 -11.53 -2.19 -12.24
C ARG A 609 -12.22 -1.04 -11.54
N TYR A 610 -11.49 0.04 -11.34
CA TYR A 610 -11.99 1.26 -10.74
C TYR A 610 -13.04 1.96 -11.61
N SER A 611 -12.79 2.14 -12.91
CA SER A 611 -13.76 2.69 -13.86
C SER A 611 -15.07 1.89 -13.88
N ARG A 612 -15.01 0.54 -13.91
CA ARG A 612 -16.20 -0.33 -13.83
C ARG A 612 -16.95 -0.13 -12.51
N PHE A 613 -16.25 -0.06 -11.40
CA PHE A 613 -16.85 0.19 -10.07
C PHE A 613 -17.57 1.54 -10.03
N VAL A 614 -16.89 2.62 -10.44
CA VAL A 614 -17.47 3.97 -10.45
C VAL A 614 -18.67 4.05 -11.39
N ARG A 615 -18.57 3.50 -12.59
CA ARG A 615 -19.67 3.43 -13.57
C ARG A 615 -20.89 2.69 -13.00
N HIS A 616 -20.68 1.57 -12.31
CA HIS A 616 -21.77 0.81 -11.71
C HIS A 616 -22.54 1.65 -10.68
N ILE A 617 -21.82 2.38 -9.82
CA ILE A 617 -22.44 3.23 -8.80
C ILE A 617 -23.13 4.45 -9.45
N LEU A 618 -22.49 5.09 -10.42
CA LEU A 618 -23.08 6.21 -11.16
C LEU A 618 -24.42 5.81 -11.79
N ASN A 619 -24.46 4.70 -12.53
CA ASN A 619 -25.68 4.24 -13.20
C ASN A 619 -26.82 3.98 -12.21
N ALA A 620 -26.52 3.43 -11.03
CA ALA A 620 -27.53 3.21 -9.99
C ALA A 620 -28.12 4.54 -9.50
N HIS A 621 -27.28 5.55 -9.26
CA HIS A 621 -27.72 6.88 -8.82
C HIS A 621 -28.52 7.63 -9.90
N VAL A 622 -28.10 7.55 -11.17
CA VAL A 622 -28.83 8.16 -12.28
C VAL A 622 -30.21 7.52 -12.45
N ALA A 623 -30.31 6.18 -12.37
CA ALA A 623 -31.58 5.48 -12.45
C ALA A 623 -32.53 5.82 -11.28
N ASP A 624 -31.99 6.08 -10.09
CA ASP A 624 -32.79 6.54 -8.94
C ASP A 624 -33.31 7.97 -9.14
N LEU A 625 -32.47 8.88 -9.64
CA LEU A 625 -32.89 10.25 -9.99
C LEU A 625 -34.00 10.26 -11.03
N GLU A 626 -33.86 9.46 -12.09
CA GLU A 626 -34.89 9.33 -13.13
C GLU A 626 -36.21 8.80 -12.56
N ARG A 627 -36.16 7.80 -11.66
CA ARG A 627 -37.36 7.29 -10.96
C ARG A 627 -38.03 8.35 -10.09
N SER A 628 -37.25 9.08 -9.28
CA SER A 628 -37.79 10.16 -8.44
C SER A 628 -38.42 11.29 -9.24
N ARG A 629 -37.96 11.55 -10.46
CA ARG A 629 -38.56 12.55 -11.37
C ARG A 629 -39.78 12.00 -12.13
N ALA A 630 -39.82 10.69 -12.37
CA ALA A 630 -40.91 10.03 -13.09
C ALA A 630 -42.14 9.77 -12.21
N GLU A 631 -42.00 9.69 -10.88
CA GLU A 631 -43.14 9.65 -9.97
C GLU A 631 -43.87 11.00 -9.97
N PRO A 632 -45.11 11.08 -10.50
CA PRO A 632 -45.92 12.27 -10.36
C PRO A 632 -46.26 12.46 -8.89
N SER A 633 -46.32 13.70 -8.42
CA SER A 633 -46.91 14.09 -7.14
C SER A 633 -48.39 13.69 -7.07
N SER A 634 -48.66 12.41 -6.85
CA SER A 634 -49.97 11.78 -6.86
C SER A 634 -50.09 10.81 -5.69
N SER A 635 -49.99 11.32 -4.46
CA SER A 635 -50.68 10.73 -3.30
C SER A 635 -50.72 11.71 -2.11
N ALA A 636 -51.41 12.83 -2.29
CA ALA A 636 -52.16 13.42 -1.18
C ALA A 636 -53.53 12.72 -1.11
N GLN A 637 -53.54 11.45 -0.67
CA GLN A 637 -54.76 10.81 -0.17
C GLN A 637 -54.49 10.34 1.25
N PRO A 638 -55.31 10.73 2.24
CA PRO A 638 -55.16 10.23 3.60
C PRO A 638 -55.46 8.72 3.62
N PRO A 639 -54.73 7.93 4.44
CA PRO A 639 -54.93 6.49 4.47
C PRO A 639 -56.33 6.16 4.99
N SER A 640 -57.15 5.57 4.12
CA SER A 640 -58.41 4.93 4.48
C SER A 640 -58.13 3.70 5.33
N LEU A 641 -58.73 3.66 6.51
CA LEU A 641 -58.72 2.55 7.46
C LEU A 641 -59.20 1.24 6.81
N GLU A 642 -58.27 0.38 6.40
CA GLU A 642 -58.58 -1.02 6.10
C GLU A 642 -58.57 -1.86 7.38
N LYS A 643 -59.73 -2.46 7.64
CA LYS A 643 -60.02 -3.40 8.74
C LYS A 643 -59.05 -4.58 8.70
N LYS A 644 -58.16 -4.68 9.70
CA LYS A 644 -57.50 -5.96 10.01
C LYS A 644 -58.50 -6.91 10.67
N GLN A 645 -58.76 -8.01 9.97
CA GLN A 645 -59.49 -9.18 10.47
C GLN A 645 -58.78 -9.79 11.68
N GLN A 646 -59.59 -10.12 12.70
CA GLN A 646 -59.21 -10.84 13.90
C GLN A 646 -58.92 -12.31 13.59
N ILE A 647 -57.87 -12.87 14.20
CA ILE A 647 -57.74 -14.30 14.51
C ILE A 647 -57.27 -14.42 15.98
N PRO A 648 -57.78 -15.39 16.77
CA PRO A 648 -57.79 -15.31 18.24
C PRO A 648 -56.51 -15.81 18.92
N SER A 649 -56.34 -15.29 20.13
CA SER A 649 -55.35 -15.55 21.19
C SER A 649 -55.30 -16.97 21.76
N GLU A 650 -54.15 -17.39 22.30
CA GLU A 650 -53.98 -17.92 23.68
C GLU A 650 -52.47 -18.09 24.08
N PRO A 651 -52.09 -18.27 25.38
CA PRO A 651 -51.15 -17.35 26.06
C PRO A 651 -49.92 -18.02 26.72
N ALA A 652 -48.89 -17.24 27.12
CA ALA A 652 -48.00 -17.59 28.24
C ALA A 652 -47.14 -16.42 28.78
N CYS A 653 -47.41 -16.06 30.05
CA CYS A 653 -46.50 -15.82 31.20
C CYS A 653 -45.37 -14.74 31.21
N ALA A 654 -45.67 -13.65 31.95
CA ALA A 654 -44.92 -12.98 33.05
C ALA A 654 -43.52 -12.31 32.83
N PRO A 655 -43.04 -11.39 33.72
CA PRO A 655 -43.72 -10.54 34.72
C PRO A 655 -43.41 -9.01 34.58
N LYS A 656 -44.19 -8.21 35.32
CA LYS A 656 -44.05 -6.76 35.54
C LYS A 656 -42.93 -6.41 36.54
N VAL A 657 -42.27 -5.26 36.33
CA VAL A 657 -41.75 -4.41 37.42
C VAL A 657 -42.07 -2.94 37.09
N GLU A 658 -42.59 -2.24 38.09
CA GLU A 658 -43.11 -0.88 38.11
C GLU A 658 -42.03 0.21 38.08
N ALA A 659 -42.32 1.37 37.47
CA ALA A 659 -41.73 2.65 37.85
C ALA A 659 -42.64 3.83 37.42
N THR A 660 -43.46 4.26 38.38
CA THR A 660 -43.80 5.65 38.76
C THR A 660 -43.87 6.77 37.70
N GLU A 661 -45.09 7.29 37.55
CA GLU A 661 -45.43 8.59 36.99
C GLU A 661 -44.71 9.76 37.69
N ARG A 662 -44.20 10.71 36.90
CA ARG A 662 -43.98 12.10 37.34
C ARG A 662 -44.65 13.05 36.36
N GLN A 663 -45.57 13.83 36.88
CA GLN A 663 -46.37 14.86 36.21
C GLN A 663 -45.49 16.03 35.73
N ALA A 664 -45.83 16.57 34.56
CA ALA A 664 -45.28 17.80 33.99
C ALA A 664 -46.04 19.04 34.52
N PRO A 665 -45.37 20.20 34.69
CA PRO A 665 -46.05 21.49 34.85
C PRO A 665 -46.22 22.23 33.49
N PRO A 666 -47.10 23.24 33.41
CA PRO A 666 -47.74 23.66 32.17
C PRO A 666 -46.92 24.65 31.33
N THR A 667 -47.20 24.60 30.03
CA THR A 667 -46.79 25.51 28.97
C THR A 667 -47.29 26.95 29.17
N PHE A 668 -46.40 27.93 29.00
CA PHE A 668 -46.75 29.32 28.73
C PHE A 668 -46.36 29.66 27.29
N ASP A 669 -47.35 30.06 26.49
CA ASP A 669 -47.18 30.64 25.16
C ASP A 669 -46.52 32.02 25.25
N VAL A 670 -45.36 32.18 24.60
CA VAL A 670 -44.80 33.49 24.24
C VAL A 670 -44.21 33.39 22.83
N GLN A 671 -44.86 34.07 21.88
CA GLN A 671 -44.34 34.29 20.52
C GLN A 671 -43.07 35.16 20.57
N PRO A 672 -42.01 34.86 19.79
CA PRO A 672 -40.93 35.80 19.60
C PRO A 672 -41.21 36.77 18.43
N PRO A 673 -40.61 37.98 18.46
CA PRO A 673 -40.89 39.06 17.52
C PRO A 673 -40.20 38.84 16.17
N ILE A 674 -40.81 39.42 15.14
CA ILE A 674 -40.28 39.59 13.79
C ILE A 674 -39.12 40.60 13.85
N ASP A 675 -37.95 40.24 13.33
CA ASP A 675 -36.87 41.20 13.05
C ASP A 675 -36.50 41.15 11.55
N PRO A 676 -36.60 42.27 10.80
CA PRO A 676 -36.48 42.30 9.35
C PRO A 676 -35.08 42.75 8.91
N LEU A 677 -34.13 41.83 8.82
CA LEU A 677 -32.87 42.05 8.08
C LEU A 677 -32.45 40.78 7.33
N ALA A 678 -33.28 40.39 6.36
CA ALA A 678 -32.85 39.57 5.24
C ALA A 678 -32.23 40.51 4.19
N GLN A 679 -30.90 40.67 4.22
CA GLN A 679 -30.15 41.23 3.10
C GLN A 679 -29.21 40.16 2.54
N CYS A 680 -29.33 39.96 1.23
CA CYS A 680 -28.69 38.95 0.42
C CYS A 680 -27.16 39.02 0.55
N LEU A 681 -26.52 37.88 0.83
CA LEU A 681 -25.11 37.67 0.54
C LEU A 681 -24.99 37.05 -0.88
N PRO A 682 -24.01 37.44 -1.71
CA PRO A 682 -23.88 36.94 -3.08
C PRO A 682 -23.54 35.44 -3.13
N ASN A 683 -23.97 34.78 -4.20
CA ASN A 683 -23.85 33.34 -4.44
C ASN A 683 -22.39 32.86 -4.46
N ALA A 684 -22.01 32.06 -3.47
CA ALA A 684 -20.73 31.33 -3.40
C ALA A 684 -20.58 30.21 -4.47
N TRP A 685 -21.52 30.10 -5.41
CA TRP A 685 -21.60 28.99 -6.37
C TRP A 685 -20.85 29.24 -7.69
N ASP A 686 -20.68 30.50 -8.09
CA ASP A 686 -20.00 30.85 -9.35
C ASP A 686 -18.47 30.83 -9.22
N GLU A 687 -17.93 30.92 -7.99
CA GLU A 687 -16.50 30.74 -7.71
C GLU A 687 -16.05 29.27 -7.70
N LEU A 688 -17.00 28.33 -7.56
CA LEU A 688 -16.69 26.90 -7.42
C LEU A 688 -16.37 26.21 -8.75
N PHE A 689 -16.80 26.77 -9.90
CA PHE A 689 -16.65 26.15 -11.22
C PHE A 689 -16.69 27.18 -12.38
N PRO A 690 -15.57 27.79 -12.81
CA PRO A 690 -15.57 28.63 -14.00
C PRO A 690 -15.69 27.79 -15.29
N ASN A 691 -16.58 28.22 -16.19
CA ASN A 691 -16.76 27.68 -17.54
C ASN A 691 -15.66 28.21 -18.47
N GLN A 692 -14.63 27.42 -18.83
CA GLN A 692 -14.00 27.39 -20.17
C GLN A 692 -12.78 26.45 -20.23
N SER A 693 -12.55 25.92 -21.43
CA SER A 693 -11.48 24.98 -21.79
C SER A 693 -10.09 25.63 -21.71
N PHE A 694 -9.17 24.99 -20.99
CA PHE A 694 -7.76 25.38 -20.97
C PHE A 694 -7.04 24.88 -22.23
N GLY A 695 -6.60 25.82 -23.08
CA GLY A 695 -5.62 25.56 -24.14
C GLY A 695 -4.19 25.51 -23.59
N PRO A 696 -3.22 24.98 -24.36
CA PRO A 696 -1.93 24.55 -23.83
C PRO A 696 -0.88 25.66 -23.92
N THR A 697 -0.67 26.43 -22.86
CA THR A 697 0.63 27.07 -22.58
C THR A 697 0.69 27.47 -21.10
N SER A 698 1.62 26.85 -20.37
CA SER A 698 2.03 27.25 -19.01
C SER A 698 2.54 28.69 -19.02
N PRO A 699 2.30 29.49 -17.96
CA PRO A 699 3.28 29.55 -16.88
C PRO A 699 2.68 29.70 -15.47
N LEU A 700 2.97 28.72 -14.61
CA LEU A 700 3.03 28.86 -13.16
C LEU A 700 4.20 29.78 -12.78
N MET A 701 3.92 31.02 -12.39
CA MET A 701 4.63 31.85 -11.40
C MET A 701 4.26 33.34 -11.57
N ALA A 702 3.28 33.81 -10.79
CA ALA A 702 3.19 35.19 -10.31
C ALA A 702 2.31 35.19 -9.05
N MET A 703 2.84 35.77 -7.97
CA MET A 703 2.44 35.56 -6.58
C MET A 703 1.23 36.40 -6.10
N THR A 704 0.79 36.07 -4.88
CA THR A 704 0.23 36.93 -3.80
C THR A 704 -1.26 37.27 -3.80
N ASP A 705 -1.81 37.18 -2.58
CA ASP A 705 -3.21 37.32 -2.17
C ASP A 705 -3.91 38.64 -2.52
N MET A 706 -5.23 38.51 -2.65
CA MET A 706 -6.31 39.52 -2.57
C MET A 706 -6.44 40.57 -3.69
N ASP A 707 -7.22 40.22 -4.72
CA ASP A 707 -8.46 40.94 -5.08
C ASP A 707 -9.27 40.09 -6.10
N TYR A 708 -10.09 39.16 -5.59
CA TYR A 708 -11.06 38.42 -6.41
C TYR A 708 -12.18 39.41 -6.75
N MET A 709 -12.13 40.07 -7.92
CA MET A 709 -13.27 40.61 -8.71
C MET A 709 -12.90 41.56 -9.87
N SER A 710 -11.61 41.84 -10.20
CA SER A 710 -11.28 42.84 -11.24
C SER A 710 -10.49 42.36 -12.48
N MET A 711 -10.33 41.06 -12.74
CA MET A 711 -9.71 40.55 -13.99
C MET A 711 -10.61 39.60 -14.81
N LEU A 712 -11.90 39.90 -14.93
CA LEU A 712 -12.83 39.24 -15.87
C LEU A 712 -13.47 40.23 -16.85
N SER A 713 -12.65 40.93 -17.60
CA SER A 713 -13.08 41.51 -18.86
C SER A 713 -11.93 41.49 -19.86
N LEU A 714 -12.13 40.86 -21.01
CA LEU A 714 -11.37 41.17 -22.22
C LEU A 714 -12.32 41.81 -23.24
N PRO A 715 -11.88 42.85 -23.97
CA PRO A 715 -12.68 43.51 -25.00
C PRO A 715 -12.81 42.60 -26.24
N ASP A 716 -14.00 42.65 -26.85
CA ASP A 716 -14.23 42.13 -28.19
C ASP A 716 -13.41 42.91 -29.26
N ASP A 717 -13.12 42.19 -30.35
CA ASP A 717 -12.59 42.62 -31.66
C ASP A 717 -11.07 42.78 -31.85
N ASP A 718 -10.40 41.71 -32.31
CA ASP A 718 -9.34 41.84 -33.36
C ASP A 718 -9.12 40.51 -34.14
N PRO A 719 -9.39 40.44 -35.47
CA PRO A 719 -9.41 39.20 -36.23
C PRO A 719 -8.08 38.93 -36.97
N LEU A 720 -7.02 38.45 -36.29
CA LEU A 720 -5.75 38.12 -36.99
C LEU A 720 -4.92 36.95 -36.40
N TRP A 721 -5.55 35.89 -35.87
CA TRP A 721 -4.80 34.73 -35.30
C TRP A 721 -5.04 33.36 -35.98
N PHE A 722 -5.61 33.33 -37.19
CA PHE A 722 -5.62 32.12 -38.03
C PHE A 722 -4.44 32.10 -39.01
N SER A 723 -3.26 31.69 -38.56
CA SER A 723 -2.30 30.99 -39.43
C SER A 723 -1.15 30.41 -38.62
N ASN A 724 -0.90 29.12 -38.85
CA ASN A 724 0.24 28.30 -38.39
C ASN A 724 0.06 27.67 -37.01
N PHE A 725 -0.38 26.42 -36.98
CA PHE A 725 0.52 25.29 -36.68
C PHE A 725 -0.21 23.97 -37.01
N ASN A 726 0.13 23.41 -38.17
CA ASN A 726 -0.16 22.04 -38.56
C ASN A 726 1.01 21.16 -38.09
N GLY A 727 0.72 20.04 -37.43
CA GLY A 727 1.58 18.85 -37.51
C GLY A 727 1.98 18.19 -36.20
N ARG A 728 1.46 16.96 -36.01
CA ARG A 728 2.03 15.81 -35.29
C ARG A 728 2.45 16.02 -33.83
N PHE A 729 1.66 15.52 -32.89
CA PHE A 729 1.74 14.16 -32.36
C PHE A 729 0.40 13.75 -31.76
#